data_AF-A0A937BD98-F1
#
_entry.id   AF-A0A937BD98-F1
#
_cell.length_a   1.000
_cell.length_b   1.000
_cell.length_c   1.000
_cell.angle_alpha   90.00
_cell.angle_beta   90.00
_cell.angle_gamma   90.00
#
_symmetry.space_group_name_H-M   'P 1'
#
loop_
_entity.id
_entity.type
_entity.pdbx_description
1 polymer ?
#
loop_
_entity_poly.entity_id
_entity_poly.type
_entity_poly.pdbx_seq_one_letter_code
_entity_poly.pdbx_strand_id
1 'polypeptide(L)'
;MKYLLFYFICITSFLQAQDNCIGKGADQLFQGNRIGASFSPQGSKFLPGYDYFKVPYTSENSPYTLFASSPWIGGYNNGELKISAQRYAEETHLDFYTGPLLEDAVPLDTECYRYNKIWSSNRNDILRHIADFALDGEISDTITSVFGWPAEGNNYFSAINGFELPIGHRGGWADFSDNNNNEVYEPHLGEHPCIYVNDSKHIPEEIMWMVFNDQGPHTASGGLPLGVEIQLTVFAFNCQDNTVLNNALFNNYKIINQNSVPLDSVQFGMWSDYDLGCSEDDFAGCDSTRNTEYAYNQDIRDGDINGYCITEITPGYGDFPPIQSLTYLSHRMTSFIVNPLGHFNPYPYPYPQPYQPAQYYNLLNGEWRDGSPITEFENGYNPGSSYPITKYLYPGDPRDLSQWSQNSFSPSYGDPSTLSSAYIGELLPYVPVTIETVYLFHQDSSLDHIGQIGFMQYQIDSLLQLLKDTTLPCTAFQYCEGEDCVWPGDFDHNGIADHYDLLYWGVMKDQWGPPRDGKINWDGHLADSWSLTLPNLLNAKHGDGNGNSVINEEDLDRNIQHYLLINPYYEPQALFPEGPEILLTSGPMEPSGRIRNLRVRTGITLENVLGLAYEIDFDTSIYKLQNFRAPLCPADSNIICLYSDTYFPIDPNFEISSRYSFVKTDHQPMELEEGTILDILFGGLNLKEGIDVSAIPDTVIIRLKNLIAIDPFGNDLHIGSNVLRIPRDEIVGIHDPAPTATLVYPNPAEDLIEVITDVESAAQIFSVQGQLVRNLTASEVKDPIDVSTLPPGLYIIKIAATGEAIRVIVQ
;
A
#
# COMPACT_ATOMS: atom_id res chain seq x y z
N MET A 1 -71.75 -26.86 1.97
CA MET A 1 -70.62 -27.17 2.86
C MET A 1 -69.38 -27.36 1.98
N LYS A 2 -68.51 -26.35 1.95
CA LYS A 2 -67.07 -26.37 1.63
C LYS A 2 -66.64 -24.92 1.31
N TYR A 3 -65.96 -24.31 2.27
CA TYR A 3 -65.29 -23.03 2.13
C TYR A 3 -64.03 -23.21 1.27
N LEU A 4 -63.80 -22.31 0.32
CA LEU A 4 -62.56 -22.19 -0.45
C LEU A 4 -61.66 -21.21 0.31
N LEU A 5 -60.50 -21.66 0.77
CA LEU A 5 -59.45 -20.84 1.37
C LEU A 5 -58.64 -20.21 0.22
N PHE A 6 -58.59 -18.88 0.15
CA PHE A 6 -57.62 -18.16 -0.68
C PHE A 6 -56.35 -17.97 0.14
N TYR A 7 -55.25 -18.58 -0.31
CA TYR A 7 -53.91 -18.27 0.17
C TYR A 7 -53.42 -17.01 -0.54
N PHE A 8 -53.21 -15.92 0.20
CA PHE A 8 -52.40 -14.80 -0.24
C PHE A 8 -50.93 -15.24 -0.17
N ILE A 9 -50.27 -15.33 -1.33
CA ILE A 9 -48.81 -15.46 -1.41
C ILE A 9 -48.27 -14.04 -1.20
N CYS A 10 -47.77 -13.76 0.00
CA CYS A 10 -46.89 -12.64 0.26
C CYS A 10 -45.56 -12.96 -0.44
N ILE A 11 -45.29 -12.31 -1.58
CA ILE A 11 -43.94 -12.26 -2.13
C ILE A 11 -43.20 -11.24 -1.27
N THR A 12 -42.52 -11.71 -0.23
CA THR A 12 -41.45 -10.94 0.42
C THR A 12 -40.30 -10.92 -0.58
N SER A 13 -40.12 -9.79 -1.27
CA SER A 13 -38.85 -9.45 -1.90
C SER A 13 -37.79 -9.44 -0.80
N PHE A 14 -37.00 -10.51 -0.73
CA PHE A 14 -35.75 -10.48 0.01
C PHE A 14 -34.87 -9.45 -0.71
N LEU A 15 -34.69 -8.27 -0.12
CA LEU A 15 -33.49 -7.48 -0.33
C LEU A 15 -32.33 -8.42 0.02
N GLN A 16 -31.51 -8.77 -0.98
CA GLN A 16 -30.25 -9.42 -0.68
C GLN A 16 -29.40 -8.38 0.07
N ALA A 17 -28.84 -8.77 1.19
CA ALA A 17 -27.91 -7.93 1.93
C ALA A 17 -26.58 -7.88 1.17
N GLN A 18 -25.91 -6.73 1.19
CA GLN A 18 -24.58 -6.48 0.62
C GLN A 18 -23.43 -7.23 1.36
N ASP A 19 -23.65 -8.47 1.80
CA ASP A 19 -22.69 -9.23 2.62
C ASP A 19 -21.34 -9.46 1.90
N ASN A 20 -21.31 -9.37 0.57
CA ASN A 20 -20.10 -9.51 -0.26
C ASN A 20 -19.36 -8.17 -0.52
N CYS A 21 -19.90 -7.04 -0.05
CA CYS A 21 -19.41 -5.68 -0.32
C CYS A 21 -18.64 -5.09 0.87
N ILE A 22 -18.18 -5.93 1.79
CA ILE A 22 -17.34 -5.53 2.93
C ILE A 22 -15.95 -5.23 2.37
N GLY A 23 -15.57 -3.96 2.37
CA GLY A 23 -14.37 -3.45 1.70
C GLY A 23 -13.06 -3.78 2.44
N LYS A 24 -12.57 -5.02 2.33
CA LYS A 24 -11.28 -5.39 2.94
C LYS A 24 -10.09 -5.02 2.06
N GLY A 25 -9.04 -4.48 2.67
CA GLY A 25 -7.71 -4.40 2.06
C GLY A 25 -7.61 -3.48 0.83
N ALA A 26 -8.50 -2.49 0.73
CA ALA A 26 -8.46 -1.45 -0.29
C ALA A 26 -8.12 -0.08 0.31
N ASP A 27 -7.56 -0.10 1.52
CA ASP A 27 -7.13 1.10 2.22
C ASP A 27 -5.95 1.71 1.47
N GLN A 28 -5.96 3.03 1.35
CA GLN A 28 -4.90 3.77 0.68
C GLN A 28 -4.44 4.91 1.58
N LEU A 29 -3.12 5.00 1.75
CA LEU A 29 -2.47 6.09 2.43
C LEU A 29 -2.44 7.33 1.52
N PHE A 30 -3.01 8.43 2.01
CA PHE A 30 -2.96 9.75 1.40
C PHE A 30 -1.70 10.49 1.84
N GLN A 31 -0.99 11.08 0.88
CA GLN A 31 0.30 11.76 1.06
C GLN A 31 0.43 13.00 0.15
N GLY A 32 -0.56 13.89 0.20
CA GLY A 32 -0.55 15.11 -0.60
C GLY A 32 0.20 16.30 0.03
N ASN A 33 0.64 16.24 1.28
CA ASN A 33 1.36 17.33 1.95
C ASN A 33 2.12 16.78 3.18
N ARG A 34 2.14 17.52 4.28
CA ARG A 34 2.75 17.05 5.54
C ARG A 34 1.89 16.04 6.29
N ILE A 35 0.78 15.60 5.70
CA ILE A 35 -0.21 14.70 6.30
C ILE A 35 -0.09 13.33 5.65
N GLY A 36 0.03 12.30 6.47
CA GLY A 36 -0.17 10.91 6.12
C GLY A 36 -1.47 10.44 6.75
N ALA A 37 -2.44 10.04 5.93
CA ALA A 37 -3.72 9.60 6.46
C ALA A 37 -4.34 8.48 5.62
N SER A 38 -4.78 7.41 6.25
CA SER A 38 -5.40 6.28 5.54
C SER A 38 -6.90 6.48 5.33
N PHE A 39 -7.38 6.05 4.16
CA PHE A 39 -8.78 6.07 3.77
C PHE A 39 -9.24 4.70 3.33
N SER A 40 -10.52 4.42 3.58
CA SER A 40 -11.19 3.21 3.14
C SER A 40 -12.44 3.57 2.31
N PRO A 41 -12.80 2.80 1.27
CA PRO A 41 -14.02 3.01 0.49
C PRO A 41 -15.27 2.48 1.22
N GLN A 42 -15.33 2.67 2.56
CA GLN A 42 -16.43 2.34 3.46
C GLN A 42 -16.74 3.49 4.44
N GLY A 43 -16.27 4.71 4.14
CA GLY A 43 -16.56 5.92 4.90
C GLY A 43 -15.76 6.11 6.19
N SER A 44 -15.22 5.04 6.78
CA SER A 44 -14.24 5.16 7.86
C SER A 44 -12.90 5.69 7.36
N LYS A 45 -12.29 6.55 8.16
CA LYS A 45 -11.00 7.18 7.91
C LYS A 45 -10.05 6.91 9.07
N PHE A 46 -8.77 6.87 8.75
CA PHE A 46 -7.63 6.77 9.67
C PHE A 46 -7.49 5.40 10.35
N LEU A 47 -8.30 4.43 9.92
CA LEU A 47 -8.26 3.00 10.21
C LEU A 47 -8.68 2.23 8.95
N PRO A 48 -8.29 0.96 8.76
CA PRO A 48 -7.40 0.10 9.57
C PRO A 48 -5.91 0.21 9.17
N GLY A 49 -4.99 -0.35 9.98
CA GLY A 49 -3.58 -0.53 9.56
C GLY A 49 -2.50 0.26 10.32
N TYR A 50 -2.83 0.96 11.41
CA TYR A 50 -1.92 1.84 12.18
C TYR A 50 -1.46 3.12 11.44
N ASP A 51 -2.16 3.51 10.38
CA ASP A 51 -1.77 4.67 9.57
C ASP A 51 -2.30 6.00 10.11
N TYR A 52 -3.36 6.00 10.93
CA TYR A 52 -3.92 7.14 11.68
C TYR A 52 -4.00 8.46 10.88
N PHE A 53 -4.20 9.62 11.52
CA PHE A 53 -3.93 10.92 10.91
C PHE A 53 -2.58 11.42 11.41
N LYS A 54 -1.50 11.05 10.73
CA LYS A 54 -0.13 11.40 11.09
C LYS A 54 0.22 12.77 10.55
N VAL A 55 0.72 13.66 11.41
CA VAL A 55 1.13 15.01 11.01
C VAL A 55 2.10 15.62 12.03
N PRO A 56 3.28 16.11 11.62
CA PRO A 56 3.89 15.93 10.32
C PRO A 56 4.21 14.45 10.06
N TYR A 57 3.78 13.94 8.93
CA TYR A 57 4.09 12.58 8.51
C TYR A 57 5.48 12.56 7.85
N THR A 58 6.38 11.84 8.50
CA THR A 58 7.78 11.64 8.10
C THR A 58 8.13 10.16 8.01
N SER A 59 7.43 9.32 8.76
CA SER A 59 7.55 7.86 8.71
C SER A 59 6.35 7.20 9.39
N GLU A 60 6.28 5.87 9.37
CA GLU A 60 5.22 5.15 10.07
C GLU A 60 5.23 5.35 11.59
N ASN A 61 6.35 5.81 12.16
CA ASN A 61 6.48 6.14 13.57
C ASN A 61 6.11 7.60 13.90
N SER A 62 5.67 8.39 12.92
CA SER A 62 5.22 9.76 13.18
C SER A 62 4.07 9.81 14.19
N PRO A 63 4.01 10.83 15.05
CA PRO A 63 2.85 11.04 15.91
C PRO A 63 1.60 11.32 15.06
N TYR A 64 0.43 11.03 15.62
CA TYR A 64 -0.86 11.29 14.98
C TYR A 64 -1.72 12.23 15.81
N THR A 65 -2.75 12.81 15.21
CA THR A 65 -3.70 13.71 15.91
C THR A 65 -5.14 13.19 15.95
N LEU A 66 -5.46 12.18 15.13
CA LEU A 66 -6.75 11.51 15.09
C LEU A 66 -6.52 10.02 14.96
N PHE A 67 -7.13 9.26 15.86
CA PHE A 67 -7.15 7.81 15.81
C PHE A 67 -8.13 7.29 14.76
N ALA A 68 -9.34 7.89 14.68
CA ALA A 68 -10.37 7.49 13.74
C ALA A 68 -11.33 8.63 13.42
N SER A 69 -11.99 8.57 12.26
CA SER A 69 -13.14 9.43 11.99
C SER A 69 -14.10 8.79 10.99
N SER A 70 -15.41 9.00 11.17
CA SER A 70 -16.45 8.45 10.30
C SER A 70 -17.62 9.44 10.13
N PRO A 71 -18.22 9.54 8.93
CA PRO A 71 -19.43 10.31 8.74
C PRO A 71 -20.62 9.62 9.42
N TRP A 72 -21.49 10.39 10.04
CA TRP A 72 -22.80 9.96 10.51
C TRP A 72 -23.87 10.69 9.69
N ILE A 73 -24.92 9.99 9.31
CA ILE A 73 -26.05 10.60 8.61
C ILE A 73 -27.35 10.01 9.10
N GLY A 74 -28.32 10.87 9.41
CA GLY A 74 -29.63 10.43 9.89
C GLY A 74 -30.74 11.37 9.43
N GLY A 75 -31.93 10.82 9.21
CA GLY A 75 -33.10 11.59 8.78
C GLY A 75 -34.35 10.72 8.74
N TYR A 76 -35.43 11.27 8.19
CA TYR A 76 -36.73 10.60 8.15
C TYR A 76 -37.17 10.31 6.72
N ASN A 77 -37.65 9.08 6.51
CA ASN A 77 -38.41 8.71 5.32
C ASN A 77 -39.85 8.40 5.76
N ASN A 78 -40.81 9.21 5.32
CA ASN A 78 -42.23 9.06 5.68
C ASN A 78 -42.49 8.94 7.21
N GLY A 79 -41.68 9.62 8.02
CA GLY A 79 -41.79 9.62 9.49
C GLY A 79 -41.06 8.47 10.21
N GLU A 80 -40.42 7.57 9.48
CA GLU A 80 -39.53 6.53 10.03
C GLU A 80 -38.09 7.04 10.06
N LEU A 81 -37.44 6.93 11.23
CA LEU A 81 -36.03 7.31 11.41
C LEU A 81 -35.13 6.28 10.70
N LYS A 82 -34.22 6.78 9.87
CA LYS A 82 -33.17 6.04 9.20
C LYS A 82 -31.82 6.68 9.54
N ILE A 83 -30.80 5.88 9.82
CA ILE A 83 -29.53 6.39 10.34
C ILE A 83 -28.37 5.43 10.08
N SER A 84 -27.24 5.98 9.67
CA SER A 84 -25.92 5.33 9.61
C SER A 84 -24.98 6.11 10.53
N ALA A 85 -24.37 5.43 11.49
CA ALA A 85 -23.59 6.03 12.56
C ALA A 85 -22.47 5.10 13.04
N GLN A 86 -21.67 4.58 12.09
CA GLN A 86 -20.50 3.77 12.40
C GLN A 86 -19.35 4.61 12.98
N ARG A 87 -18.45 3.99 13.76
CA ARG A 87 -17.31 4.67 14.40
C ARG A 87 -16.00 4.10 13.87
N TYR A 88 -15.53 3.03 14.50
CA TYR A 88 -14.48 2.17 14.01
C TYR A 88 -15.16 1.14 13.11
N ALA A 89 -15.05 1.29 11.79
CA ALA A 89 -15.60 0.29 10.89
C ALA A 89 -14.74 -0.97 10.98
N GLU A 90 -15.37 -2.07 11.36
CA GLU A 90 -14.78 -3.39 11.33
C GLU A 90 -15.76 -4.32 10.61
N GLU A 91 -15.30 -5.49 10.16
CA GLU A 91 -16.10 -6.44 9.37
C GLU A 91 -17.46 -6.82 9.96
N THR A 92 -17.61 -6.69 11.29
CA THR A 92 -18.84 -7.04 12.00
C THR A 92 -19.57 -5.83 12.59
N HIS A 93 -19.03 -4.62 12.43
CA HIS A 93 -19.52 -3.38 13.02
C HIS A 93 -19.43 -2.23 12.00
N LEU A 94 -20.34 -2.20 11.02
CA LEU A 94 -20.40 -1.19 9.96
C LEU A 94 -21.85 -0.82 9.62
N ASP A 95 -22.00 0.37 9.03
CA ASP A 95 -23.26 0.84 8.44
C ASP A 95 -23.08 1.25 6.96
N PHE A 96 -21.85 1.46 6.49
CA PHE A 96 -21.53 1.79 5.09
C PHE A 96 -20.86 0.64 4.35
N TYR A 97 -21.16 0.52 3.06
CA TYR A 97 -20.71 -0.52 2.14
C TYR A 97 -20.10 0.11 0.89
N THR A 98 -19.14 -0.58 0.29
CA THR A 98 -18.42 -0.06 -0.86
C THR A 98 -19.27 -0.02 -2.13
N GLY A 99 -19.05 1.00 -2.97
CA GLY A 99 -19.71 1.15 -4.27
C GLY A 99 -20.94 2.06 -4.27
N PRO A 100 -21.42 2.40 -5.48
CA PRO A 100 -22.60 3.26 -5.67
C PRO A 100 -23.91 2.48 -5.48
N LEU A 101 -25.03 3.20 -5.47
CA LEU A 101 -26.38 2.61 -5.54
C LEU A 101 -27.05 2.91 -6.86
N LEU A 102 -27.79 1.96 -7.40
CA LEU A 102 -28.67 2.20 -8.54
C LEU A 102 -29.93 2.97 -8.10
N GLU A 103 -30.71 3.44 -9.08
CA GLU A 103 -32.01 4.08 -8.84
C GLU A 103 -32.89 3.22 -7.91
N ASP A 104 -33.63 3.90 -7.02
CA ASP A 104 -34.46 3.30 -5.97
C ASP A 104 -33.65 2.64 -4.83
N ALA A 105 -32.44 3.15 -4.58
CA ALA A 105 -31.52 2.67 -3.55
C ALA A 105 -31.24 1.16 -3.69
N VAL A 106 -31.06 0.70 -4.93
CA VAL A 106 -30.79 -0.72 -5.21
C VAL A 106 -29.27 -0.96 -5.17
N PRO A 107 -28.79 -1.90 -4.33
CA PRO A 107 -27.38 -2.20 -4.24
C PRO A 107 -26.85 -2.98 -5.45
N LEU A 108 -25.54 -2.84 -5.72
CA LEU A 108 -24.82 -3.59 -6.75
C LEU A 108 -24.40 -4.99 -6.23
N ASP A 109 -25.38 -5.85 -5.97
CA ASP A 109 -25.21 -7.10 -5.19
C ASP A 109 -24.22 -8.15 -5.77
N THR A 110 -23.66 -7.96 -6.98
CA THR A 110 -22.62 -8.86 -7.53
C THR A 110 -21.34 -8.19 -8.01
N GLU A 111 -21.27 -6.86 -8.07
CA GLU A 111 -20.12 -6.13 -8.63
C GLU A 111 -19.59 -5.02 -7.69
N CYS A 112 -20.21 -4.80 -6.53
CA CYS A 112 -19.77 -3.79 -5.55
C CYS A 112 -18.29 -3.95 -5.16
N TYR A 113 -17.76 -5.17 -5.05
CA TYR A 113 -16.35 -5.42 -4.70
C TYR A 113 -15.37 -4.80 -5.70
N ARG A 114 -15.79 -4.50 -6.93
CA ARG A 114 -14.96 -3.78 -7.92
C ARG A 114 -14.78 -2.30 -7.58
N TYR A 115 -15.68 -1.75 -6.78
CA TYR A 115 -15.61 -0.41 -6.22
C TYR A 115 -14.97 -0.36 -4.84
N ASN A 116 -14.53 -1.52 -4.30
CA ASN A 116 -13.62 -1.56 -3.16
C ASN A 116 -12.23 -1.08 -3.60
N LYS A 117 -12.16 0.19 -3.97
CA LYS A 117 -11.03 0.84 -4.60
C LYS A 117 -11.08 2.33 -4.31
N ILE A 118 -9.90 2.90 -4.14
CA ILE A 118 -9.67 4.34 -4.13
C ILE A 118 -8.94 4.68 -5.42
N TRP A 119 -9.47 5.66 -6.16
CA TRP A 119 -8.80 6.20 -7.33
C TRP A 119 -8.00 7.41 -6.90
N SER A 120 -6.69 7.38 -7.10
CA SER A 120 -5.79 8.49 -6.77
C SER A 120 -5.05 8.99 -8.01
N SER A 121 -4.82 10.29 -8.06
CA SER A 121 -3.90 10.93 -9.01
C SER A 121 -3.11 12.02 -8.27
N ASN A 122 -1.79 12.04 -8.46
CA ASN A 122 -0.95 13.10 -7.93
C ASN A 122 -0.78 14.24 -8.95
N ARG A 123 -0.28 15.39 -8.49
CA ARG A 123 -0.03 16.57 -9.33
C ARG A 123 0.96 16.28 -10.45
N ASN A 124 2.03 15.54 -10.18
CA ASN A 124 3.08 15.27 -11.16
C ASN A 124 2.52 14.52 -12.38
N ASP A 125 1.72 13.47 -12.14
CA ASP A 125 1.01 12.73 -13.19
C ASP A 125 0.11 13.64 -14.02
N ILE A 126 -0.69 14.48 -13.36
CA ILE A 126 -1.59 15.43 -14.02
C ILE A 126 -0.81 16.46 -14.85
N LEU A 127 0.27 17.02 -14.31
CA LEU A 127 1.08 18.02 -15.01
C LEU A 127 1.85 17.42 -16.18
N ARG A 128 2.39 16.20 -16.05
CA ARG A 128 3.01 15.45 -17.15
C ARG A 128 2.00 15.21 -18.27
N HIS A 129 0.80 14.78 -17.93
CA HIS A 129 -0.28 14.57 -18.89
C HIS A 129 -0.66 15.86 -19.65
N ILE A 130 -0.81 16.97 -18.91
CA ILE A 130 -1.09 18.28 -19.51
C ILE A 130 0.06 18.74 -20.42
N ALA A 131 1.31 18.54 -19.97
CA ALA A 131 2.50 18.93 -20.72
C ALA A 131 2.64 18.12 -22.01
N ASP A 132 2.43 16.81 -21.96
CA ASP A 132 2.43 15.91 -23.13
C ASP A 132 1.44 16.39 -24.19
N PHE A 133 0.17 16.58 -23.81
CA PHE A 133 -0.85 17.12 -24.72
C PHE A 133 -0.48 18.50 -25.29
N ALA A 134 0.14 19.36 -24.49
CA ALA A 134 0.52 20.71 -24.92
C ALA A 134 1.65 20.72 -25.96
N LEU A 135 2.42 19.64 -26.12
CA LEU A 135 3.52 19.56 -27.08
C LEU A 135 3.02 19.54 -28.53
N ASP A 136 2.06 18.68 -28.84
CA ASP A 136 1.58 18.48 -30.21
C ASP A 136 0.06 18.24 -30.34
N GLY A 137 -0.68 18.26 -29.24
CA GLY A 137 -2.13 18.01 -29.21
C GLY A 137 -2.50 16.54 -29.18
N GLU A 138 -1.55 15.65 -28.93
CA GLU A 138 -1.75 14.20 -28.78
C GLU A 138 -1.17 13.73 -27.43
N ILE A 139 -1.62 12.58 -26.95
CA ILE A 139 -1.04 11.93 -25.76
C ILE A 139 -0.14 10.79 -26.22
N SER A 140 1.14 10.88 -25.89
CA SER A 140 2.14 9.85 -26.16
C SER A 140 2.39 8.94 -24.95
N ASP A 141 2.19 9.46 -23.73
CA ASP A 141 2.34 8.74 -22.46
C ASP A 141 0.99 8.53 -21.77
N THR A 142 0.52 7.27 -21.76
CA THR A 142 -0.75 6.91 -21.12
C THR A 142 -0.56 6.70 -19.62
N ILE A 143 -0.81 7.74 -18.85
CA ILE A 143 -0.70 7.71 -17.39
C ILE A 143 -1.94 7.07 -16.76
N THR A 144 -1.77 5.91 -16.13
CA THR A 144 -2.85 5.07 -15.59
C THR A 144 -3.78 5.80 -14.61
N SER A 145 -3.23 6.62 -13.70
CA SER A 145 -3.99 7.38 -12.70
C SER A 145 -4.94 8.40 -13.34
N VAL A 146 -4.55 8.98 -14.49
CA VAL A 146 -5.35 9.95 -15.26
C VAL A 146 -6.36 9.23 -16.16
N PHE A 147 -5.92 8.23 -16.95
CA PHE A 147 -6.79 7.52 -17.89
C PHE A 147 -7.80 6.59 -17.19
N GLY A 148 -7.46 6.10 -16.00
CA GLY A 148 -8.32 5.24 -15.18
C GLY A 148 -9.29 6.00 -14.27
N TRP A 149 -9.31 7.33 -14.27
CA TRP A 149 -10.13 8.15 -13.38
C TRP A 149 -11.63 7.89 -13.58
N PRO A 150 -12.42 7.69 -12.51
CA PRO A 150 -13.84 7.35 -12.58
C PRO A 150 -14.68 8.60 -12.83
N ALA A 151 -14.60 9.16 -14.03
CA ALA A 151 -15.37 10.32 -14.45
C ALA A 151 -16.39 9.97 -15.55
N GLU A 152 -17.44 10.79 -15.68
CA GLU A 152 -18.55 10.55 -16.60
C GLU A 152 -18.05 10.34 -18.05
N GLY A 153 -18.50 9.26 -18.68
CA GLY A 153 -18.19 8.97 -20.08
C GLY A 153 -16.75 8.55 -20.40
N ASN A 154 -15.93 8.23 -19.40
CA ASN A 154 -14.55 7.77 -19.61
C ASN A 154 -14.49 6.41 -20.35
N ASN A 155 -14.23 6.44 -21.66
CA ASN A 155 -14.11 5.23 -22.48
C ASN A 155 -12.85 4.39 -22.22
N TYR A 156 -11.86 4.92 -21.48
CA TYR A 156 -10.64 4.21 -21.11
C TYR A 156 -10.76 3.48 -19.77
N PHE A 157 -11.76 3.83 -18.97
CA PHE A 157 -11.95 3.31 -17.61
C PHE A 157 -11.93 1.77 -17.57
N SER A 158 -12.68 1.11 -18.45
CA SER A 158 -12.80 -0.35 -18.45
C SER A 158 -11.50 -1.07 -18.83
N ALA A 159 -10.73 -0.50 -19.76
CA ALA A 159 -9.43 -1.04 -20.13
C ALA A 159 -8.40 -0.96 -18.99
N ILE A 160 -8.46 0.10 -18.19
CA ILE A 160 -7.54 0.33 -17.06
C ILE A 160 -7.99 -0.39 -15.79
N ASN A 161 -9.28 -0.35 -15.46
CA ASN A 161 -9.82 -0.84 -14.19
C ASN A 161 -10.41 -2.24 -14.28
N GLY A 162 -10.61 -2.78 -15.49
CA GLY A 162 -11.11 -4.14 -15.71
C GLY A 162 -12.62 -4.32 -15.52
N PHE A 163 -13.40 -3.23 -15.51
CA PHE A 163 -14.87 -3.25 -15.49
C PHE A 163 -15.49 -1.93 -16.00
N GLU A 164 -16.77 -1.97 -16.36
CA GLU A 164 -17.48 -0.81 -16.91
C GLU A 164 -17.95 0.16 -15.82
N LEU A 165 -17.74 1.46 -16.07
CA LEU A 165 -18.37 2.53 -15.29
C LEU A 165 -19.81 2.76 -15.81
N PRO A 166 -20.85 2.69 -14.96
CA PRO A 166 -22.23 2.91 -15.40
C PRO A 166 -22.43 4.29 -16.03
N ILE A 167 -22.98 4.30 -17.24
CA ILE A 167 -23.27 5.54 -17.99
C ILE A 167 -24.54 6.19 -17.43
N GLY A 168 -24.52 7.51 -17.23
CA GLY A 168 -25.70 8.28 -16.82
C GLY A 168 -26.14 7.99 -15.38
N HIS A 169 -25.20 7.65 -14.51
CA HIS A 169 -25.44 7.43 -13.09
C HIS A 169 -26.03 8.69 -12.44
N ARG A 170 -27.10 8.52 -11.68
CA ARG A 170 -27.79 9.63 -11.01
C ARG A 170 -26.91 10.13 -9.87
N GLY A 171 -26.49 11.40 -9.96
CA GLY A 171 -25.51 12.00 -9.05
C GLY A 171 -24.13 12.22 -9.68
N GLY A 172 -23.89 11.67 -10.88
CA GLY A 172 -22.64 11.81 -11.62
C GLY A 172 -21.51 11.00 -10.99
N TRP A 173 -20.27 11.29 -11.41
CA TRP A 173 -19.07 10.61 -10.95
C TRP A 173 -18.03 11.62 -10.41
N ALA A 174 -16.76 11.22 -10.35
CA ALA A 174 -15.67 12.10 -9.93
C ALA A 174 -15.56 13.31 -10.86
N ASP A 175 -15.25 14.46 -10.27
CA ASP A 175 -15.10 15.71 -11.00
C ASP A 175 -13.79 15.68 -11.84
N PHE A 176 -13.79 16.43 -12.94
CA PHE A 176 -12.67 16.50 -13.88
C PHE A 176 -12.65 17.84 -14.62
N SER A 177 -11.53 18.13 -15.30
CA SER A 177 -11.38 19.28 -16.16
C SER A 177 -11.95 18.99 -17.55
N ASP A 178 -13.19 19.38 -17.79
CA ASP A 178 -13.80 19.36 -19.12
C ASP A 178 -13.27 20.52 -19.98
N ASN A 179 -12.36 20.22 -20.90
CA ASN A 179 -11.69 21.23 -21.72
C ASN A 179 -12.55 21.69 -22.90
N ASN A 180 -13.50 20.86 -23.34
CA ASN A 180 -14.31 21.12 -24.52
C ASN A 180 -15.80 21.41 -24.23
N ASN A 181 -16.19 21.36 -22.94
CA ASN A 181 -17.53 21.59 -22.39
C ASN A 181 -18.59 20.63 -22.95
N ASN A 182 -18.25 19.35 -23.12
CA ASN A 182 -19.17 18.32 -23.60
C ASN A 182 -19.69 17.37 -22.49
N GLU A 183 -19.25 17.58 -21.25
CA GLU A 183 -19.58 16.78 -20.06
C GLU A 183 -19.10 15.32 -20.12
N VAL A 184 -18.11 15.00 -20.97
CA VAL A 184 -17.53 13.66 -21.14
C VAL A 184 -16.03 13.72 -20.85
N TYR A 185 -15.55 12.85 -19.98
CA TYR A 185 -14.12 12.79 -19.66
C TYR A 185 -13.31 12.12 -20.78
N GLU A 186 -12.51 12.94 -21.46
CA GLU A 186 -11.70 12.57 -22.61
C GLU A 186 -10.21 12.79 -22.33
N PRO A 187 -9.53 11.91 -21.56
CA PRO A 187 -8.13 12.12 -21.16
C PRO A 187 -7.18 12.23 -22.36
N HIS A 188 -7.46 11.52 -23.46
CA HIS A 188 -6.70 11.68 -24.71
C HIS A 188 -6.74 13.10 -25.33
N LEU A 189 -7.63 13.98 -24.88
CA LEU A 189 -7.73 15.40 -25.26
C LEU A 189 -7.19 16.35 -24.17
N GLY A 190 -6.32 15.84 -23.28
CA GLY A 190 -5.67 16.62 -22.21
C GLY A 190 -6.56 16.90 -21.00
N GLU A 191 -7.71 16.25 -20.89
CA GLU A 191 -8.58 16.32 -19.71
C GLU A 191 -8.00 15.52 -18.56
N HIS A 192 -8.21 15.99 -17.33
CA HIS A 192 -7.54 15.44 -16.16
C HIS A 192 -8.39 15.61 -14.88
N PRO A 193 -8.13 14.84 -13.82
CA PRO A 193 -8.70 15.08 -12.51
C PRO A 193 -8.38 16.49 -12.02
N CYS A 194 -9.37 17.17 -11.43
CA CYS A 194 -9.17 18.48 -10.82
C CYS A 194 -10.23 18.74 -9.76
N ILE A 195 -10.02 19.80 -8.98
CA ILE A 195 -11.02 20.34 -8.06
C ILE A 195 -11.34 21.79 -8.43
N TYR A 196 -12.55 22.23 -8.07
CA TYR A 196 -12.99 23.61 -8.25
C TYR A 196 -13.08 24.30 -6.89
N VAL A 197 -12.38 25.42 -6.74
CA VAL A 197 -12.50 26.32 -5.59
C VAL A 197 -12.92 27.68 -6.13
N ASN A 198 -14.06 28.23 -5.67
CA ASN A 198 -14.65 29.47 -6.20
C ASN A 198 -14.78 29.48 -7.73
N ASP A 199 -15.35 28.40 -8.29
CA ASP A 199 -15.51 28.20 -9.74
C ASP A 199 -14.20 28.22 -10.54
N SER A 200 -13.04 28.23 -9.86
CA SER A 200 -11.72 28.22 -10.47
C SER A 200 -11.12 26.83 -10.37
N LYS A 201 -10.63 26.32 -11.49
CA LYS A 201 -9.98 25.01 -11.57
C LYS A 201 -8.63 25.05 -10.86
N HIS A 202 -8.39 24.06 -10.02
CA HIS A 202 -7.10 23.82 -9.38
C HIS A 202 -6.70 22.35 -9.51
N ILE A 203 -5.39 22.15 -9.67
CA ILE A 203 -4.76 20.83 -9.58
C ILE A 203 -4.24 20.73 -8.13
N PRO A 204 -4.75 19.81 -7.30
CA PRO A 204 -4.22 19.56 -5.96
C PRO A 204 -2.88 18.80 -6.04
N GLU A 205 -2.16 18.69 -4.92
CA GLU A 205 -0.95 17.85 -4.85
C GLU A 205 -1.28 16.37 -4.99
N GLU A 206 -2.35 15.95 -4.33
CA GLU A 206 -2.96 14.64 -4.48
C GLU A 206 -4.48 14.79 -4.44
N ILE A 207 -5.17 14.03 -5.28
CA ILE A 207 -6.62 13.86 -5.27
C ILE A 207 -6.96 12.38 -5.20
N MET A 208 -7.79 12.01 -4.23
CA MET A 208 -8.41 10.71 -4.13
C MET A 208 -9.92 10.82 -4.30
N TRP A 209 -10.51 9.81 -4.93
CA TRP A 209 -11.94 9.66 -5.05
C TRP A 209 -12.37 8.23 -4.70
N MET A 210 -13.47 8.12 -3.95
CA MET A 210 -14.09 6.85 -3.57
C MET A 210 -15.60 7.00 -3.45
N VAL A 211 -16.32 5.88 -3.57
CA VAL A 211 -17.78 5.84 -3.46
C VAL A 211 -18.23 4.71 -2.55
N PHE A 212 -19.18 5.01 -1.67
CA PHE A 212 -19.80 4.07 -0.74
C PHE A 212 -21.26 4.45 -0.49
N ASN A 213 -22.00 3.57 0.16
CA ASN A 213 -23.44 3.73 0.39
C ASN A 213 -23.84 3.09 1.72
N ASP A 214 -25.06 3.33 2.18
CA ASP A 214 -25.55 2.73 3.43
C ASP A 214 -26.55 1.58 3.23
N GLN A 215 -26.71 1.07 2.02
CA GLN A 215 -27.76 0.08 1.74
C GLN A 215 -27.34 -1.34 2.14
N GLY A 216 -27.36 -1.64 3.43
CA GLY A 216 -27.13 -2.99 3.98
C GLY A 216 -27.50 -3.12 5.46
N PRO A 217 -27.15 -4.24 6.12
CA PRO A 217 -27.39 -4.43 7.55
C PRO A 217 -26.57 -3.48 8.45
N HIS A 218 -27.18 -2.46 9.04
CA HIS A 218 -26.49 -1.56 9.98
C HIS A 218 -26.19 -2.25 11.31
N THR A 219 -25.02 -2.88 11.43
CA THR A 219 -24.60 -3.58 12.65
C THR A 219 -23.92 -2.63 13.64
N ALA A 220 -23.53 -1.42 13.21
CA ALA A 220 -22.92 -0.44 14.10
C ALA A 220 -23.97 0.37 14.87
N SER A 221 -24.95 0.95 14.16
CA SER A 221 -25.99 1.78 14.79
C SER A 221 -27.28 1.02 15.15
N GLY A 222 -27.51 -0.15 14.52
CA GLY A 222 -28.81 -0.82 14.56
C GLY A 222 -29.93 -0.06 13.81
N GLY A 223 -29.56 0.94 13.00
CA GLY A 223 -30.45 1.77 12.21
C GLY A 223 -31.08 1.04 11.03
N LEU A 224 -32.06 1.70 10.40
CA LEU A 224 -32.51 1.33 9.06
C LEU A 224 -31.73 2.16 8.03
N PRO A 225 -31.40 1.58 6.86
CA PRO A 225 -30.70 2.30 5.80
C PRO A 225 -31.54 3.45 5.25
N LEU A 226 -30.89 4.61 5.11
CA LEU A 226 -31.37 5.81 4.44
C LEU A 226 -31.61 5.54 2.95
N GLY A 227 -30.72 4.79 2.29
CA GLY A 227 -30.67 4.65 0.84
C GLY A 227 -29.90 5.79 0.20
N VAL A 228 -28.78 6.17 0.82
CA VAL A 228 -27.89 7.24 0.37
C VAL A 228 -26.59 6.67 -0.19
N GLU A 229 -26.14 7.28 -1.26
CA GLU A 229 -24.78 7.13 -1.78
C GLU A 229 -23.96 8.34 -1.36
N ILE A 230 -22.70 8.12 -1.00
CA ILE A 230 -21.73 9.15 -0.65
C ILE A 230 -20.51 8.95 -1.55
N GLN A 231 -20.21 9.97 -2.34
CA GLN A 231 -18.96 10.06 -3.08
C GLN A 231 -18.04 11.01 -2.33
N LEU A 232 -16.89 10.51 -1.89
CA LEU A 232 -15.90 11.28 -1.13
C LEU A 232 -14.72 11.62 -2.04
N THR A 233 -14.47 12.91 -2.22
CA THR A 233 -13.21 13.42 -2.80
C THR A 233 -12.33 13.96 -1.68
N VAL A 234 -11.09 13.48 -1.60
CA VAL A 234 -10.08 13.94 -0.64
C VAL A 234 -8.95 14.60 -1.42
N PHE A 235 -8.51 15.77 -0.98
CA PHE A 235 -7.38 16.44 -1.64
C PHE A 235 -6.60 17.34 -0.69
N ALA A 236 -5.36 17.63 -1.06
CA ALA A 236 -4.50 18.54 -0.34
C ALA A 236 -3.67 19.37 -1.32
N PHE A 237 -3.15 20.50 -0.84
CA PHE A 237 -2.20 21.32 -1.57
C PHE A 237 -0.83 21.26 -0.88
N ASN A 238 0.21 21.47 -1.68
CA ASN A 238 1.58 21.60 -1.19
C ASN A 238 2.29 22.76 -1.90
N CYS A 239 2.43 23.85 -1.18
CA CYS A 239 2.77 25.17 -1.67
C CYS A 239 4.06 25.69 -1.02
N GLN A 240 4.99 26.24 -1.79
CA GLN A 240 6.22 26.83 -1.28
C GLN A 240 5.95 28.09 -0.42
N ASP A 241 4.88 28.80 -0.72
CA ASP A 241 4.55 30.13 -0.24
C ASP A 241 3.36 30.16 0.73
N ASN A 242 2.75 29.01 1.06
CA ASN A 242 1.56 28.94 1.89
C ASN A 242 1.53 27.73 2.84
N THR A 243 1.96 27.95 4.08
CA THR A 243 2.05 26.89 5.09
C THR A 243 0.70 26.43 5.63
N VAL A 244 -0.35 27.27 5.56
CA VAL A 244 -1.70 26.89 6.03
C VAL A 244 -2.30 25.81 5.13
N LEU A 245 -2.12 25.94 3.82
CA LEU A 245 -2.56 24.92 2.85
C LEU A 245 -1.78 23.60 3.00
N ASN A 246 -0.50 23.66 3.39
CA ASN A 246 0.35 22.48 3.58
C ASN A 246 0.00 21.66 4.84
N ASN A 247 -0.82 22.22 5.72
CA ASN A 247 -1.32 21.58 6.94
C ASN A 247 -2.82 21.22 6.82
N ALA A 248 -3.42 21.36 5.63
CA ALA A 248 -4.85 21.19 5.39
C ALA A 248 -5.14 19.91 4.60
N LEU A 249 -6.17 19.17 5.02
CA LEU A 249 -6.74 18.05 4.27
C LEU A 249 -8.23 18.32 4.01
N PHE A 250 -8.59 18.49 2.75
CA PHE A 250 -9.94 18.83 2.31
C PHE A 250 -10.73 17.56 1.99
N ASN A 251 -12.01 17.58 2.35
CA ASN A 251 -12.95 16.48 2.12
C ASN A 251 -14.25 17.03 1.53
N ASN A 252 -14.64 16.53 0.37
CA ASN A 252 -15.91 16.84 -0.27
C ASN A 252 -16.80 15.60 -0.27
N TYR A 253 -17.84 15.61 0.58
CA TYR A 253 -18.86 14.57 0.66
C TYR A 253 -20.04 14.93 -0.25
N LYS A 254 -20.11 14.37 -1.45
CA LYS A 254 -21.26 14.49 -2.36
C LYS A 254 -22.29 13.42 -1.95
N ILE A 255 -23.34 13.84 -1.26
CA ILE A 255 -24.38 12.97 -0.69
C ILE A 255 -25.58 12.95 -1.63
N ILE A 256 -25.98 11.75 -2.05
CA ILE A 256 -27.06 11.54 -3.03
C ILE A 256 -28.13 10.66 -2.40
N ASN A 257 -29.37 11.16 -2.35
CA ASN A 257 -30.52 10.33 -2.02
C ASN A 257 -30.92 9.51 -3.26
N GLN A 258 -30.65 8.21 -3.24
CA GLN A 258 -30.93 7.31 -4.37
C GLN A 258 -32.35 6.72 -4.31
N ASN A 259 -33.16 7.10 -3.31
CA ASN A 259 -34.58 6.78 -3.26
C ASN A 259 -35.38 7.66 -4.23
N SER A 260 -36.55 7.18 -4.66
CA SER A 260 -37.54 7.96 -5.41
C SER A 260 -38.42 8.90 -4.54
N VAL A 261 -38.13 9.00 -3.24
CA VAL A 261 -38.83 9.88 -2.28
C VAL A 261 -37.83 10.73 -1.49
N PRO A 262 -38.19 11.96 -1.09
CA PRO A 262 -37.30 12.81 -0.31
C PRO A 262 -37.05 12.23 1.09
N LEU A 263 -35.85 12.52 1.62
CA LEU A 263 -35.53 12.35 3.03
C LEU A 263 -35.68 13.72 3.71
N ASP A 264 -36.32 13.76 4.87
CA ASP A 264 -36.57 14.99 5.62
C ASP A 264 -35.72 15.05 6.89
N SER A 265 -35.45 16.27 7.36
CA SER A 265 -34.68 16.58 8.55
C SER A 265 -33.32 15.87 8.61
N VAL A 266 -32.64 15.80 7.47
CA VAL A 266 -31.34 15.15 7.34
C VAL A 266 -30.28 15.93 8.12
N GLN A 267 -29.58 15.24 9.00
CA GLN A 267 -28.38 15.67 9.70
C GLN A 267 -27.20 14.90 9.15
N PHE A 268 -26.11 15.59 8.82
CA PHE A 268 -24.81 15.00 8.55
C PHE A 268 -23.86 15.40 9.66
N GLY A 269 -23.09 14.47 10.20
CA GLY A 269 -22.11 14.74 11.23
C GLY A 269 -20.81 14.01 11.01
N MET A 270 -19.77 14.50 11.68
CA MET A 270 -18.46 13.87 11.70
C MET A 270 -18.19 13.41 13.11
N TRP A 271 -18.14 12.10 13.30
CA TRP A 271 -17.60 11.51 14.51
C TRP A 271 -16.08 11.45 14.38
N SER A 272 -15.36 11.96 15.37
CA SER A 272 -13.89 12.06 15.35
C SER A 272 -13.32 11.63 16.69
N ASP A 273 -12.38 10.70 16.67
CA ASP A 273 -11.62 10.23 17.83
C ASP A 273 -10.25 10.89 17.83
N TYR A 274 -10.07 11.86 18.73
CA TYR A 274 -8.87 12.68 18.78
C TYR A 274 -7.87 12.10 19.76
N ASP A 275 -6.66 11.89 19.26
CA ASP A 275 -5.49 11.43 19.99
C ASP A 275 -4.34 12.32 19.52
N LEU A 276 -4.04 13.41 20.21
CA LEU A 276 -2.94 14.30 19.89
C LEU A 276 -1.62 13.71 20.39
N GLY A 277 -1.22 12.58 19.84
CA GLY A 277 -0.10 11.80 20.33
C GLY A 277 -0.54 10.97 21.52
N CYS A 278 -0.50 11.54 22.72
CA CYS A 278 -0.97 10.88 23.93
C CYS A 278 -2.46 11.17 24.17
N SER A 279 -3.30 10.15 24.08
CA SER A 279 -4.75 10.34 24.25
C SER A 279 -5.18 10.66 25.68
N GLU A 280 -4.37 10.35 26.69
CA GLU A 280 -4.76 10.46 28.11
C GLU A 280 -4.87 11.91 28.63
N ASP A 281 -4.31 12.87 27.91
CA ASP A 281 -4.26 14.30 28.23
C ASP A 281 -4.96 15.18 27.18
N ASP A 282 -5.84 14.62 26.35
CA ASP A 282 -6.55 15.42 25.34
C ASP A 282 -7.87 16.04 25.82
N PHE A 283 -8.03 17.33 25.54
CA PHE A 283 -9.29 18.06 25.63
C PHE A 283 -9.84 18.43 24.26
N ALA A 284 -11.13 18.73 24.18
CA ALA A 284 -11.83 19.17 22.99
C ALA A 284 -12.82 20.30 23.27
N GLY A 285 -13.11 21.06 22.22
CA GLY A 285 -14.06 22.17 22.23
C GLY A 285 -14.53 22.52 20.83
N CYS A 286 -15.32 23.59 20.72
CA CYS A 286 -15.75 24.08 19.42
C CYS A 286 -15.75 25.60 19.32
N ASP A 287 -15.54 26.11 18.12
CA ASP A 287 -15.76 27.50 17.75
C ASP A 287 -16.97 27.57 16.82
N SER A 288 -18.14 27.77 17.42
CA SER A 288 -19.41 27.88 16.69
C SER A 288 -19.48 29.08 15.74
N THR A 289 -18.58 30.07 15.87
CA THR A 289 -18.53 31.22 14.96
C THR A 289 -17.78 30.91 13.67
N ARG A 290 -16.80 30.01 13.74
CA ARG A 290 -16.01 29.52 12.61
C ARG A 290 -16.52 28.19 12.01
N ASN A 291 -17.52 27.56 12.64
CA ASN A 291 -18.04 26.24 12.30
C ASN A 291 -16.99 25.14 12.49
N THR A 292 -16.27 25.18 13.62
CA THR A 292 -15.08 24.35 13.86
C THR A 292 -15.24 23.54 15.14
N GLU A 293 -14.90 22.24 15.10
CA GLU A 293 -14.51 21.45 16.27
C GLU A 293 -12.98 21.35 16.35
N TYR A 294 -12.43 21.18 17.56
CA TYR A 294 -11.00 21.04 17.75
C TYR A 294 -10.65 20.25 19.02
N ALA A 295 -9.49 19.60 19.00
CA ALA A 295 -8.84 19.03 20.18
C ALA A 295 -7.54 19.79 20.51
N TYR A 296 -7.18 19.83 21.79
CA TYR A 296 -6.00 20.51 22.32
C TYR A 296 -5.49 19.80 23.59
N ASN A 297 -4.18 19.81 23.82
CA ASN A 297 -3.61 19.14 24.99
C ASN A 297 -4.04 19.81 26.31
N GLN A 298 -4.24 19.03 27.36
CA GLN A 298 -4.65 19.46 28.71
C GLN A 298 -3.53 20.20 29.44
N ASP A 299 -2.27 19.81 29.19
CA ASP A 299 -1.11 20.37 29.86
C ASP A 299 -0.02 20.80 28.87
N ILE A 300 1.13 21.20 29.41
CA ILE A 300 2.22 21.81 28.61
C ILE A 300 2.89 20.78 27.68
N ARG A 301 2.84 19.49 28.00
CA ARG A 301 3.64 18.47 27.34
C ARG A 301 2.77 17.27 27.01
N ASP A 302 2.65 16.98 25.73
CA ASP A 302 1.99 15.76 25.27
C ASP A 302 2.87 14.53 25.55
N GLY A 303 2.38 13.67 26.44
CA GLY A 303 3.04 12.44 26.88
C GLY A 303 4.11 12.62 27.98
N ASP A 304 4.55 11.48 28.56
CA ASP A 304 5.46 11.47 29.70
C ASP A 304 6.95 11.77 29.34
N ILE A 305 7.78 12.04 30.35
CA ILE A 305 9.21 12.36 30.14
C ILE A 305 10.03 11.15 29.65
N ASN A 306 9.49 9.93 29.77
CA ASN A 306 10.14 8.69 29.36
C ASN A 306 9.66 8.22 27.96
N GLY A 307 8.75 8.96 27.32
CA GLY A 307 8.19 8.64 26.01
C GLY A 307 7.19 7.47 26.02
N TYR A 308 6.64 7.09 27.17
CA TYR A 308 5.62 6.05 27.28
C TYR A 308 4.28 6.68 27.62
N CYS A 309 3.47 6.95 26.59
CA CYS A 309 2.03 6.90 26.78
C CYS A 309 1.68 5.46 27.16
N ILE A 310 0.99 5.30 28.29
CA ILE A 310 0.71 3.97 28.86
C ILE A 310 -0.26 3.17 28.01
N THR A 311 -0.80 3.78 26.94
CA THR A 311 -1.86 3.23 26.10
C THR A 311 -1.42 2.68 24.74
N GLU A 312 -0.31 3.09 24.09
CA GLU A 312 0.16 2.43 22.85
C GLU A 312 1.57 2.90 22.41
N ILE A 313 2.17 2.22 21.41
CA ILE A 313 3.58 2.28 20.98
C ILE A 313 3.97 3.62 20.29
N THR A 314 3.11 4.63 20.35
CA THR A 314 3.21 5.87 19.56
C THR A 314 3.94 6.99 20.32
N PRO A 315 4.87 7.73 19.69
CA PRO A 315 5.45 8.93 20.31
C PRO A 315 4.43 10.07 20.42
N GLY A 316 4.49 10.81 21.53
CA GLY A 316 3.81 12.11 21.66
C GLY A 316 4.58 13.27 21.00
N TYR A 317 3.95 14.43 20.89
CA TYR A 317 4.49 15.71 20.42
C TYR A 317 5.38 16.42 21.45
N GLY A 318 5.47 15.91 22.68
CA GLY A 318 6.37 16.43 23.70
C GLY A 318 6.04 17.87 24.10
N ASP A 319 7.06 18.73 24.20
CA ASP A 319 6.92 20.08 24.79
C ASP A 319 6.18 21.09 23.89
N PHE A 320 5.72 20.68 22.70
CA PHE A 320 5.03 21.53 21.73
C PHE A 320 3.74 20.85 21.23
N PRO A 321 2.77 20.54 22.11
CA PRO A 321 1.54 19.88 21.70
C PRO A 321 0.78 20.70 20.65
N PRO A 322 0.20 20.06 19.62
CA PRO A 322 -0.52 20.73 18.56
C PRO A 322 -2.00 20.99 18.93
N ILE A 323 -2.72 21.60 17.99
CA ILE A 323 -4.18 21.55 17.91
C ILE A 323 -4.56 20.93 16.57
N GLN A 324 -5.51 20.00 16.59
CA GLN A 324 -6.15 19.48 15.39
C GLN A 324 -7.58 19.97 15.33
N SER A 325 -7.96 20.61 14.23
CA SER A 325 -9.32 21.09 14.01
C SER A 325 -10.00 20.41 12.83
N LEU A 326 -11.33 20.41 12.84
CA LEU A 326 -12.19 20.09 11.70
C LEU A 326 -13.18 21.25 11.50
N THR A 327 -13.16 21.86 10.32
CA THR A 327 -14.00 23.02 9.98
C THR A 327 -14.95 22.69 8.83
N TYR A 328 -16.23 23.04 8.98
CA TYR A 328 -17.23 22.97 7.90
C TYR A 328 -17.13 24.23 7.02
N LEU A 329 -16.87 24.04 5.72
CA LEU A 329 -16.65 25.13 4.76
C LEU A 329 -17.93 25.52 4.03
N SER A 330 -18.71 24.52 3.63
CA SER A 330 -19.92 24.69 2.81
C SER A 330 -21.20 24.90 3.64
N HIS A 331 -21.23 24.39 4.87
CA HIS A 331 -22.41 24.37 5.73
C HIS A 331 -22.08 24.88 7.13
N ARG A 332 -23.09 25.41 7.82
CA ARG A 332 -22.92 25.81 9.23
C ARG A 332 -22.90 24.57 10.10
N MET A 333 -21.95 24.52 11.04
CA MET A 333 -22.02 23.56 12.15
C MET A 333 -23.21 23.95 13.04
N THR A 334 -24.11 23.02 13.29
CA THR A 334 -25.37 23.22 14.03
C THR A 334 -25.37 22.60 15.43
N SER A 335 -24.42 21.71 15.71
CA SER A 335 -24.25 21.04 17.00
C SER A 335 -22.81 20.54 17.14
N PHE A 336 -22.38 20.39 18.39
CA PHE A 336 -21.13 19.76 18.76
C PHE A 336 -21.24 19.14 20.16
N ILE A 337 -20.76 17.91 20.32
CA ILE A 337 -20.71 17.19 21.59
C ILE A 337 -19.38 16.44 21.74
N VAL A 338 -18.84 16.42 22.97
CA VAL A 338 -17.64 15.66 23.36
C VAL A 338 -18.04 14.47 24.22
N ASN A 339 -17.31 13.37 24.06
CA ASN A 339 -17.56 12.06 24.63
C ASN A 339 -19.04 11.66 24.53
N PRO A 340 -19.62 11.63 23.31
CA PRO A 340 -21.01 11.24 23.10
C PRO A 340 -21.34 9.85 23.67
N LEU A 341 -20.29 9.06 23.99
CA LEU A 341 -20.36 7.70 24.50
C LEU A 341 -19.83 7.58 25.94
N GLY A 342 -18.99 8.52 26.40
CA GLY A 342 -18.16 8.40 27.58
C GLY A 342 -18.64 9.29 28.72
N HIS A 343 -19.58 8.82 29.54
CA HIS A 343 -19.65 9.22 30.94
C HIS A 343 -20.47 8.21 31.76
N PHE A 344 -19.81 7.10 32.12
CA PHE A 344 -19.97 6.38 33.39
C PHE A 344 -18.70 5.54 33.61
N ASN A 345 -17.76 6.01 34.43
CA ASN A 345 -16.93 5.08 35.18
C ASN A 345 -17.01 5.51 36.65
N PRO A 346 -17.39 4.59 37.53
CA PRO A 346 -16.34 3.74 38.07
C PRO A 346 -16.73 2.27 37.95
N TYR A 347 -15.73 1.46 37.63
CA TYR A 347 -15.71 0.02 37.67
C TYR A 347 -16.55 -0.57 38.85
N PRO A 348 -17.18 -1.75 38.73
CA PRO A 348 -17.20 -2.68 37.60
C PRO A 348 -18.62 -2.91 37.01
N TYR A 349 -18.65 -3.21 35.71
CA TYR A 349 -19.79 -3.65 34.87
C TYR A 349 -20.61 -2.58 34.15
N PRO A 350 -21.04 -2.90 32.91
CA PRO A 350 -21.05 -2.00 31.78
C PRO A 350 -22.42 -1.37 31.63
N TYR A 351 -22.49 -0.09 31.27
CA TYR A 351 -23.61 0.35 30.46
C TYR A 351 -23.12 1.07 29.19
N PRO A 352 -23.72 0.73 28.06
CA PRO A 352 -23.00 0.62 26.79
C PRO A 352 -22.98 1.94 25.99
N GLN A 353 -22.17 1.96 24.94
CA GLN A 353 -22.27 2.87 23.78
C GLN A 353 -23.74 3.00 23.30
N PRO A 354 -24.19 4.01 22.54
CA PRO A 354 -25.55 4.03 22.00
C PRO A 354 -25.90 2.68 21.33
N TYR A 355 -27.10 2.16 21.55
CA TYR A 355 -27.57 0.87 21.02
C TYR A 355 -28.91 1.00 20.30
N GLN A 356 -29.46 2.21 20.21
CA GLN A 356 -30.74 2.47 19.57
C GLN A 356 -30.59 3.63 18.58
N PRO A 357 -31.16 3.52 17.37
CA PRO A 357 -31.08 4.54 16.33
C PRO A 357 -31.41 5.97 16.79
N ALA A 358 -32.44 6.11 17.64
CA ALA A 358 -32.85 7.41 18.17
C ALA A 358 -31.77 8.08 19.04
N GLN A 359 -30.94 7.31 19.74
CA GLN A 359 -29.86 7.86 20.58
C GLN A 359 -28.77 8.49 19.72
N TYR A 360 -28.39 7.85 18.61
CA TYR A 360 -27.45 8.41 17.63
C TYR A 360 -28.01 9.69 17.01
N TYR A 361 -29.29 9.69 16.66
CA TYR A 361 -29.94 10.87 16.09
C TYR A 361 -30.06 12.03 17.08
N ASN A 362 -30.29 11.77 18.37
CA ASN A 362 -30.25 12.82 19.40
C ASN A 362 -28.87 13.49 19.46
N LEU A 363 -27.79 12.70 19.41
CA LEU A 363 -26.42 13.21 19.42
C LEU A 363 -26.14 14.10 18.19
N LEU A 364 -26.55 13.69 16.98
CA LEU A 364 -26.49 14.53 15.77
C LEU A 364 -27.21 15.87 15.97
N ASN A 365 -28.25 15.92 16.80
CA ASN A 365 -29.03 17.14 17.06
C ASN A 365 -28.45 18.05 18.16
N GLY A 366 -27.33 17.67 18.79
CA GLY A 366 -26.75 18.37 19.93
C GLY A 366 -27.51 18.11 21.24
N GLU A 367 -28.07 16.92 21.38
CA GLU A 367 -28.79 16.46 22.58
C GLU A 367 -28.09 15.21 23.13
N TRP A 368 -28.22 14.98 24.44
CA TRP A 368 -27.72 13.76 25.05
C TRP A 368 -28.54 12.55 24.57
N ARG A 369 -27.98 11.34 24.74
CA ARG A 369 -28.59 10.09 24.25
C ARG A 369 -30.03 9.88 24.71
N ASP A 370 -30.40 10.36 25.89
CA ASP A 370 -31.74 10.30 26.47
C ASP A 370 -32.70 11.40 25.97
N GLY A 371 -32.22 12.29 25.10
CA GLY A 371 -32.94 13.46 24.59
C GLY A 371 -32.84 14.69 25.52
N SER A 372 -32.06 14.63 26.59
CA SER A 372 -31.84 15.80 27.45
C SER A 372 -31.00 16.85 26.72
N PRO A 373 -31.35 18.14 26.81
CA PRO A 373 -30.55 19.21 26.20
C PRO A 373 -29.20 19.37 26.90
N ILE A 374 -28.21 19.89 26.16
CA ILE A 374 -26.94 20.33 26.74
C ILE A 374 -27.16 21.65 27.48
N THR A 375 -26.56 21.79 28.66
CA THR A 375 -26.62 23.02 29.48
C THR A 375 -25.24 23.57 29.80
N GLU A 376 -25.05 24.90 29.80
CA GLU A 376 -23.76 25.57 30.01
C GLU A 376 -23.20 25.49 31.45
N PHE A 377 -22.87 24.27 31.89
CA PHE A 377 -22.30 24.00 33.20
C PHE A 377 -21.58 22.65 33.23
N GLU A 378 -20.40 22.60 33.86
CA GLU A 378 -19.57 21.40 34.02
C GLU A 378 -19.47 20.59 32.72
N ASN A 379 -19.95 19.34 32.70
CA ASN A 379 -19.90 18.44 31.55
C ASN A 379 -21.06 18.58 30.56
N GLY A 380 -21.98 19.52 30.78
CA GLY A 380 -23.12 19.74 29.90
C GLY A 380 -24.36 18.88 30.19
N TYR A 381 -24.27 17.86 31.04
CA TYR A 381 -25.37 16.94 31.35
C TYR A 381 -25.98 17.23 32.73
N ASN A 382 -26.93 18.17 32.77
CA ASN A 382 -27.62 18.57 34.00
C ASN A 382 -29.15 18.58 33.81
N PRO A 383 -29.78 17.40 33.61
CA PRO A 383 -31.21 17.32 33.31
C PRO A 383 -32.06 17.98 34.40
N GLY A 384 -32.95 18.89 33.99
CA GLY A 384 -33.82 19.65 34.89
C GLY A 384 -33.16 20.84 35.60
N SER A 385 -31.90 21.15 35.30
CA SER A 385 -31.25 22.37 35.78
C SER A 385 -31.80 23.64 35.10
N SER A 386 -31.48 24.80 35.67
CA SER A 386 -31.86 26.12 35.11
C SER A 386 -30.72 26.80 34.35
N TYR A 387 -29.63 26.09 34.05
CA TYR A 387 -28.51 26.61 33.28
C TYR A 387 -28.94 26.84 31.81
N PRO A 388 -28.31 27.79 31.09
CA PRO A 388 -28.63 28.05 29.69
C PRO A 388 -28.51 26.78 28.84
N ILE A 389 -29.49 26.55 27.95
CA ILE A 389 -29.47 25.42 27.01
C ILE A 389 -28.72 25.85 25.74
N THR A 390 -27.90 24.95 25.21
CA THR A 390 -27.17 25.13 23.95
C THR A 390 -27.11 23.81 23.18
N LYS A 391 -26.64 23.87 21.93
CA LYS A 391 -26.32 22.70 21.08
C LYS A 391 -24.82 22.47 20.92
N TYR A 392 -24.01 23.35 21.51
CA TYR A 392 -22.56 23.36 21.40
C TYR A 392 -21.98 23.12 22.78
N LEU A 393 -21.35 21.96 22.97
CA LEU A 393 -20.61 21.66 24.19
C LEU A 393 -19.27 22.41 24.17
N TYR A 394 -18.93 23.10 25.25
CA TYR A 394 -17.65 23.84 25.38
C TYR A 394 -17.34 24.85 24.25
N PRO A 395 -18.25 25.81 23.95
CA PRO A 395 -18.02 26.81 22.91
C PRO A 395 -17.13 27.99 23.37
N GLY A 396 -16.76 28.03 24.66
CA GLY A 396 -15.95 29.09 25.24
C GLY A 396 -14.47 28.96 24.90
N ASP A 397 -13.78 30.08 24.77
CA ASP A 397 -12.35 30.13 24.46
C ASP A 397 -11.51 29.60 25.64
N PRO A 398 -10.75 28.49 25.48
CA PRO A 398 -9.93 27.94 26.56
C PRO A 398 -8.87 28.88 27.12
N ARG A 399 -8.52 29.96 26.41
CA ARG A 399 -7.59 31.00 26.90
C ARG A 399 -8.21 31.90 27.97
N ASP A 400 -9.53 31.92 28.07
CA ASP A 400 -10.30 32.70 29.05
C ASP A 400 -11.03 31.76 30.01
N LEU A 401 -10.46 31.58 31.21
CA LEU A 401 -11.02 30.71 32.25
C LEU A 401 -12.42 31.15 32.77
N SER A 402 -12.92 32.32 32.37
CA SER A 402 -14.29 32.73 32.67
C SER A 402 -15.34 32.18 31.69
N GLN A 403 -14.89 31.62 30.57
CA GLN A 403 -15.75 31.03 29.54
C GLN A 403 -15.85 29.51 29.71
N TRP A 404 -17.00 28.95 29.35
CA TRP A 404 -17.26 27.51 29.51
C TRP A 404 -16.49 26.67 28.48
N SER A 405 -15.41 26.07 28.94
CA SER A 405 -14.49 25.21 28.18
C SER A 405 -14.02 24.03 29.04
N GLN A 406 -13.46 22.97 28.44
CA GLN A 406 -12.84 21.89 29.22
C GLN A 406 -11.63 22.38 30.02
N ASN A 407 -10.92 23.42 29.57
CA ASN A 407 -9.85 24.03 30.37
C ASN A 407 -10.40 24.64 31.67
N SER A 408 -11.51 25.39 31.59
CA SER A 408 -12.16 25.98 32.78
C SER A 408 -12.80 24.94 33.72
N PHE A 409 -13.28 23.82 33.17
CA PHE A 409 -13.93 22.75 33.92
C PHE A 409 -12.92 21.76 34.54
N SER A 410 -11.83 21.47 33.80
CA SER A 410 -10.75 20.54 34.12
C SER A 410 -11.22 19.12 34.50
N PRO A 411 -11.78 18.33 33.56
CA PRO A 411 -12.14 16.94 33.82
C PRO A 411 -10.91 16.08 34.17
N SER A 412 -11.12 14.94 34.83
CA SER A 412 -10.03 14.10 35.36
C SER A 412 -9.46 13.07 34.37
N TYR A 413 -9.96 13.02 33.13
CA TYR A 413 -9.53 12.12 32.07
C TYR A 413 -9.51 12.91 30.75
N GLY A 414 -8.43 12.79 29.98
CA GLY A 414 -8.37 13.10 28.56
C GLY A 414 -8.54 11.81 27.74
N ASP A 415 -9.23 11.96 26.60
CA ASP A 415 -9.46 11.00 25.48
C ASP A 415 -10.81 11.40 24.83
N PRO A 416 -10.85 12.49 24.04
CA PRO A 416 -12.08 13.05 23.53
C PRO A 416 -12.48 12.43 22.19
N SER A 417 -13.51 11.61 22.23
CA SER A 417 -14.34 11.34 21.05
C SER A 417 -15.34 12.47 20.85
N THR A 418 -15.57 12.93 19.64
CA THR A 418 -16.42 14.09 19.36
C THR A 418 -17.44 13.79 18.27
N LEU A 419 -18.49 14.61 18.21
CA LEU A 419 -19.44 14.64 17.11
C LEU A 419 -19.88 16.08 16.86
N SER A 420 -19.44 16.64 15.73
CA SER A 420 -20.01 17.85 15.14
C SER A 420 -21.06 17.48 14.10
N SER A 421 -22.04 18.34 13.85
CA SER A 421 -23.02 18.10 12.78
C SER A 421 -23.46 19.36 12.07
N ALA A 422 -23.93 19.20 10.84
CA ALA A 422 -24.55 20.19 9.97
C ALA A 422 -25.94 19.70 9.52
N TYR A 423 -26.93 20.61 9.62
CA TYR A 423 -28.28 20.35 9.15
C TYR A 423 -28.40 20.58 7.65
N ILE A 424 -28.72 19.51 6.92
CA ILE A 424 -28.97 19.53 5.47
C ILE A 424 -30.44 19.91 5.21
N GLY A 425 -31.36 19.43 6.05
CA GLY A 425 -32.80 19.63 5.85
C GLY A 425 -33.41 18.57 4.95
N GLU A 426 -34.00 18.95 3.82
CA GLU A 426 -34.61 18.01 2.89
C GLU A 426 -33.61 17.59 1.81
N LEU A 427 -33.40 16.28 1.65
CA LEU A 427 -32.57 15.72 0.58
C LEU A 427 -33.48 15.13 -0.51
N LEU A 428 -33.56 15.83 -1.65
CA LEU A 428 -34.42 15.46 -2.76
C LEU A 428 -33.88 14.23 -3.52
N PRO A 429 -34.75 13.40 -4.12
CA PRO A 429 -34.35 12.29 -4.97
C PRO A 429 -33.35 12.69 -6.05
N TYR A 430 -32.22 12.00 -6.11
CA TYR A 430 -31.20 12.09 -7.16
C TYR A 430 -30.52 13.47 -7.33
N VAL A 431 -30.74 14.39 -6.39
CA VAL A 431 -30.08 15.71 -6.39
C VAL A 431 -28.97 15.69 -5.33
N PRO A 432 -27.69 15.75 -5.73
CA PRO A 432 -26.60 15.73 -4.79
C PRO A 432 -26.57 17.00 -3.92
N VAL A 433 -26.19 16.85 -2.66
CA VAL A 433 -25.77 17.93 -1.77
C VAL A 433 -24.33 17.67 -1.34
N THR A 434 -23.46 18.67 -1.48
CA THR A 434 -22.05 18.54 -1.10
C THR A 434 -21.78 19.17 0.26
N ILE A 435 -21.24 18.40 1.19
CA ILE A 435 -20.67 18.88 2.46
C ILE A 435 -19.14 18.90 2.32
N GLU A 436 -18.58 20.10 2.29
CA GLU A 436 -17.14 20.36 2.29
C GLU A 436 -16.63 20.61 3.72
N THR A 437 -15.59 19.86 4.12
CA THR A 437 -14.90 20.03 5.40
C THR A 437 -13.38 20.03 5.22
N VAL A 438 -12.67 20.59 6.19
CA VAL A 438 -11.20 20.60 6.21
C VAL A 438 -10.68 20.22 7.59
N TYR A 439 -9.80 19.22 7.64
CA TYR A 439 -8.94 18.97 8.80
C TYR A 439 -7.73 19.89 8.69
N LEU A 440 -7.38 20.59 9.78
CA LEU A 440 -6.28 21.54 9.79
C LEU A 440 -5.41 21.33 11.03
N PHE A 441 -4.12 21.13 10.79
CA PHE A 441 -3.10 20.97 11.83
C PHE A 441 -2.47 22.30 12.20
N HIS A 442 -2.38 22.56 13.51
CA HIS A 442 -1.92 23.82 14.08
C HIS A 442 -0.81 23.58 15.10
N GLN A 443 0.38 24.11 14.83
CA GLN A 443 1.50 24.04 15.76
C GLN A 443 2.46 25.20 15.51
N ASP A 444 2.77 25.97 16.55
CA ASP A 444 3.86 26.94 16.59
C ASP A 444 4.74 26.63 17.80
N SER A 445 6.01 26.31 17.57
CA SER A 445 6.97 25.93 18.63
C SER A 445 7.32 27.07 19.58
N SER A 446 6.81 28.29 19.37
CA SER A 446 6.98 29.44 20.27
C SER A 446 5.81 29.62 21.26
N LEU A 447 4.72 28.85 21.10
CA LEU A 447 3.52 28.92 21.92
C LEU A 447 3.40 27.69 22.84
N ASP A 448 2.75 27.88 24.00
CA ASP A 448 2.34 26.78 24.86
C ASP A 448 1.01 26.17 24.36
N HIS A 449 0.61 25.04 24.96
CA HIS A 449 -0.63 24.32 24.63
C HIS A 449 -1.88 25.22 24.52
N ILE A 450 -2.08 26.17 25.45
CA ILE A 450 -3.22 27.11 25.43
C ILE A 450 -3.03 28.21 24.38
N GLY A 451 -1.81 28.69 24.17
CA GLY A 451 -1.46 29.68 23.14
C GLY A 451 -1.79 29.20 21.73
N GLN A 452 -1.67 27.89 21.47
CA GLN A 452 -2.03 27.28 20.18
C GLN A 452 -3.48 27.59 19.77
N ILE A 453 -4.42 27.76 20.72
CA ILE A 453 -5.84 28.08 20.42
C ILE A 453 -5.96 29.38 19.63
N GLY A 454 -5.18 30.39 19.99
CA GLY A 454 -5.19 31.67 19.27
C GLY A 454 -4.59 31.54 17.88
N PHE A 455 -3.55 30.71 17.75
CA PHE A 455 -2.92 30.42 16.47
C PHE A 455 -3.85 29.64 15.54
N MET A 456 -4.57 28.64 16.07
CA MET A 456 -5.62 27.90 15.37
C MET A 456 -6.68 28.84 14.80
N GLN A 457 -7.27 29.71 15.63
CA GLN A 457 -8.27 30.69 15.18
C GLN A 457 -7.74 31.58 14.04
N TYR A 458 -6.50 32.05 14.16
CA TYR A 458 -5.84 32.85 13.11
C TYR A 458 -5.63 32.07 11.81
N GLN A 459 -5.18 30.82 11.89
CA GLN A 459 -4.95 29.97 10.71
C GLN A 459 -6.25 29.60 10.01
N ILE A 460 -7.33 29.33 10.77
CA ILE A 460 -8.66 29.10 10.19
C ILE A 460 -9.16 30.35 9.48
N ASP A 461 -9.07 31.53 10.11
CA ASP A 461 -9.46 32.80 9.47
C ASP A 461 -8.66 33.06 8.19
N SER A 462 -7.36 32.76 8.23
CA SER A 462 -6.48 32.87 7.07
C SER A 462 -6.90 31.92 5.95
N LEU A 463 -7.20 30.66 6.27
CA LEU A 463 -7.70 29.68 5.29
C LEU A 463 -9.04 30.10 4.70
N LEU A 464 -10.00 30.50 5.53
CA LEU A 464 -11.32 30.94 5.08
C LEU A 464 -11.25 32.21 4.22
N GLN A 465 -10.24 33.06 4.42
CA GLN A 465 -9.97 34.20 3.54
C GLN A 465 -9.36 33.75 2.21
N LEU A 466 -8.36 32.86 2.24
CA LEU A 466 -7.75 32.29 1.03
C LEU A 466 -8.78 31.60 0.14
N LEU A 467 -9.69 30.83 0.74
CA LEU A 467 -10.78 30.16 0.05
C LEU A 467 -11.87 31.11 -0.47
N LYS A 468 -11.81 32.42 -0.21
CA LYS A 468 -12.70 33.43 -0.82
C LYS A 468 -12.02 34.23 -1.92
N ASP A 469 -10.68 34.16 -2.00
CA ASP A 469 -9.93 34.89 -2.99
C ASP A 469 -10.10 34.21 -4.37
N THR A 470 -10.08 35.02 -5.44
CA THR A 470 -10.21 34.51 -6.82
C THR A 470 -8.98 33.76 -7.31
N THR A 471 -7.86 33.87 -6.59
CA THR A 471 -6.60 33.21 -6.90
C THR A 471 -6.07 32.60 -5.62
N LEU A 472 -5.90 31.28 -5.59
CA LEU A 472 -5.27 30.58 -4.48
C LEU A 472 -3.74 30.71 -4.60
N PRO A 473 -3.05 31.43 -3.69
CA PRO A 473 -1.58 31.51 -3.70
C PRO A 473 -1.02 30.16 -3.26
N CYS A 474 -0.65 29.36 -4.25
CA CYS A 474 0.01 28.09 -4.08
C CYS A 474 1.04 27.91 -5.20
N THR A 475 2.23 28.42 -4.96
CA THR A 475 3.38 28.17 -5.84
C THR A 475 3.79 26.71 -5.64
N ALA A 476 3.59 25.88 -6.66
CA ALA A 476 3.96 24.47 -6.60
C ALA A 476 5.46 24.30 -6.34
N PHE A 477 5.83 23.24 -5.62
CA PHE A 477 7.21 22.81 -5.58
C PHE A 477 7.67 22.42 -6.99
N GLN A 478 8.89 22.80 -7.36
CA GLN A 478 9.45 22.37 -8.62
C GLN A 478 9.82 20.89 -8.50
N TYR A 479 9.21 20.05 -9.34
CA TYR A 479 9.62 18.66 -9.49
C TYR A 479 11.01 18.58 -10.10
N CYS A 480 11.79 17.61 -9.68
CA CYS A 480 13.05 17.32 -10.31
C CYS A 480 12.78 16.68 -11.68
N GLU A 481 13.30 17.31 -12.73
CA GLU A 481 13.30 16.78 -14.09
C GLU A 481 14.74 16.42 -14.46
N GLY A 482 14.97 15.16 -14.87
CA GLY A 482 16.27 14.63 -15.28
C GLY A 482 16.66 13.32 -14.59
N GLU A 483 17.88 12.88 -14.89
CA GLU A 483 18.44 11.59 -14.44
C GLU A 483 19.18 11.66 -13.09
N ASP A 484 19.09 12.75 -12.30
CA ASP A 484 19.71 12.82 -10.94
C ASP A 484 18.69 13.07 -9.81
N CYS A 485 17.43 12.73 -10.07
CA CYS A 485 16.33 12.94 -9.14
C CYS A 485 16.27 11.81 -8.11
N VAL A 486 15.97 12.15 -6.86
CA VAL A 486 15.68 11.14 -5.84
C VAL A 486 14.24 10.69 -6.02
N TRP A 487 14.03 9.40 -6.23
CA TRP A 487 12.72 8.76 -6.26
C TRP A 487 12.59 7.89 -5.01
N PRO A 488 11.73 8.22 -4.04
CA PRO A 488 11.63 7.51 -2.77
C PRO A 488 11.44 6.00 -2.97
N GLY A 489 12.43 5.20 -2.58
CA GLY A 489 12.39 3.73 -2.74
C GLY A 489 13.19 3.17 -3.92
N ASP A 490 13.62 4.01 -4.88
CA ASP A 490 14.59 3.67 -5.93
C ASP A 490 16.00 4.04 -5.43
N PHE A 491 16.53 3.22 -4.53
CA PHE A 491 17.78 3.48 -3.83
C PHE A 491 19.00 3.24 -4.70
N ASP A 492 18.90 2.36 -5.70
CA ASP A 492 19.97 2.13 -6.66
C ASP A 492 19.91 3.06 -7.89
N HIS A 493 18.81 3.81 -7.99
CA HIS A 493 18.55 4.83 -9.00
C HIS A 493 18.56 4.27 -10.43
N ASN A 494 17.95 3.09 -10.61
CA ASN A 494 17.82 2.44 -11.90
C ASN A 494 16.48 2.75 -12.60
N GLY A 495 15.57 3.47 -11.93
CA GLY A 495 14.27 3.88 -12.42
C GLY A 495 13.09 3.01 -11.98
N ILE A 496 13.31 1.94 -11.22
CA ILE A 496 12.27 1.08 -10.66
C ILE A 496 12.56 0.81 -9.18
N ALA A 497 11.56 0.95 -8.31
CA ALA A 497 11.69 0.47 -6.94
C ALA A 497 11.43 -1.04 -6.93
N ASP A 498 12.45 -1.85 -6.65
CA ASP A 498 12.33 -3.29 -6.50
C ASP A 498 13.29 -3.86 -5.45
N HIS A 499 13.46 -5.19 -5.45
CA HIS A 499 14.29 -5.90 -4.47
C HIS A 499 15.80 -5.63 -4.58
N TYR A 500 16.30 -5.09 -5.71
CA TYR A 500 17.71 -4.77 -5.92
C TYR A 500 18.13 -3.55 -5.10
N ASP A 501 17.22 -2.61 -4.84
CA ASP A 501 17.43 -1.41 -4.03
C ASP A 501 17.91 -1.72 -2.62
N LEU A 502 17.48 -2.85 -2.05
CA LEU A 502 17.89 -3.31 -0.72
C LEU A 502 19.41 -3.41 -0.59
N LEU A 503 20.09 -3.82 -1.67
CA LEU A 503 21.55 -3.96 -1.68
C LEU A 503 22.22 -2.61 -1.41
N TYR A 504 21.82 -1.59 -2.16
CA TYR A 504 22.42 -0.27 -2.09
C TYR A 504 22.00 0.49 -0.83
N TRP A 505 20.75 0.35 -0.37
CA TRP A 505 20.34 0.84 0.94
C TRP A 505 21.23 0.27 2.06
N GLY A 506 21.53 -1.03 2.04
CA GLY A 506 22.36 -1.65 3.07
C GLY A 506 23.80 -1.14 3.09
N VAL A 507 24.35 -0.69 1.95
CA VAL A 507 25.66 -0.02 1.87
C VAL A 507 25.59 1.41 2.44
N MET A 508 24.46 2.08 2.24
CA MET A 508 24.26 3.48 2.61
C MET A 508 23.65 3.67 4.01
N LYS A 509 23.27 2.59 4.70
CA LYS A 509 22.65 2.64 6.02
C LYS A 509 23.52 3.41 7.02
N ASP A 510 22.87 4.13 7.94
CA ASP A 510 23.48 4.95 8.98
C ASP A 510 24.27 6.18 8.47
N GLN A 511 24.19 6.48 7.16
CA GLN A 511 24.69 7.75 6.61
C GLN A 511 23.71 8.89 6.90
N TRP A 512 24.24 10.11 6.86
CA TRP A 512 23.49 11.34 7.07
C TRP A 512 23.97 12.44 6.11
N GLY A 513 23.07 13.37 5.79
CA GLY A 513 23.36 14.48 4.88
C GLY A 513 22.33 15.60 4.97
N PRO A 514 22.30 16.51 3.97
CA PRO A 514 21.27 17.54 3.91
C PRO A 514 19.86 16.94 3.74
N PRO A 515 18.82 17.51 4.40
CA PRO A 515 17.43 17.12 4.19
C PRO A 515 16.93 17.54 2.80
N ARG A 516 15.90 16.84 2.31
CA ARG A 516 15.05 17.32 1.22
C ARG A 516 13.70 17.79 1.76
N ASP A 517 12.71 17.94 0.89
CA ASP A 517 11.35 18.40 1.21
C ASP A 517 10.52 17.44 2.09
N GLY A 518 11.05 16.26 2.44
CA GLY A 518 10.40 15.25 3.28
C GLY A 518 9.22 14.53 2.61
N LYS A 519 8.99 14.76 1.31
CA LYS A 519 7.86 14.19 0.56
C LYS A 519 8.11 12.76 0.14
N ILE A 520 7.22 11.83 0.40
CA ILE A 520 7.56 10.41 0.23
C ILE A 520 6.76 9.72 -0.87
N ASN A 521 6.19 10.48 -1.79
CA ASN A 521 5.40 10.02 -2.93
C ASN A 521 6.32 9.58 -4.09
N TRP A 522 5.78 8.78 -5.01
CA TRP A 522 6.51 8.33 -6.19
C TRP A 522 6.60 9.42 -7.28
N ASP A 523 7.41 10.44 -7.04
CA ASP A 523 7.88 11.39 -8.05
C ASP A 523 9.35 11.82 -7.84
N GLY A 524 9.89 12.60 -8.78
CA GLY A 524 11.28 13.03 -8.75
C GLY A 524 11.48 14.23 -7.82
N HIS A 525 12.30 14.07 -6.79
CA HIS A 525 12.63 15.14 -5.84
C HIS A 525 14.04 15.70 -6.05
N LEU A 526 14.17 17.01 -5.85
CA LEU A 526 15.46 17.68 -5.76
C LEU A 526 16.09 17.37 -4.40
N ALA A 527 17.36 16.97 -4.42
CA ALA A 527 18.15 16.75 -3.22
C ALA A 527 19.60 17.15 -3.46
N ASP A 528 20.20 17.85 -2.48
CA ASP A 528 21.62 18.17 -2.50
C ASP A 528 22.45 16.88 -2.39
N SER A 529 23.60 16.84 -3.07
CA SER A 529 24.50 15.69 -2.97
C SER A 529 25.07 15.53 -1.56
N TRP A 530 25.08 14.29 -1.08
CA TRP A 530 25.68 13.89 0.18
C TRP A 530 27.18 13.64 0.05
N SER A 531 27.87 13.51 1.20
CA SER A 531 29.32 13.32 1.22
C SER A 531 29.78 11.95 0.71
N LEU A 532 28.94 10.91 0.84
CA LEU A 532 29.20 9.57 0.34
C LEU A 532 28.76 9.44 -1.13
N THR A 533 29.62 8.86 -1.96
CA THR A 533 29.32 8.45 -3.33
C THR A 533 29.95 7.09 -3.56
N LEU A 534 29.15 6.13 -4.03
CA LEU A 534 29.54 4.75 -4.27
C LEU A 534 30.36 4.62 -5.58
N PRO A 535 31.03 3.47 -5.81
CA PRO A 535 31.91 3.26 -6.97
C PRO A 535 31.23 3.42 -8.34
N ASN A 536 29.93 3.15 -8.43
CA ASN A 536 29.09 3.36 -9.62
C ASN A 536 28.64 4.82 -9.80
N LEU A 537 29.19 5.77 -9.02
CA LEU A 537 28.81 7.18 -8.96
C LEU A 537 27.44 7.46 -8.31
N LEU A 538 26.80 6.45 -7.71
CA LEU A 538 25.56 6.62 -6.95
C LEU A 538 25.82 7.44 -5.69
N ASN A 539 25.15 8.57 -5.54
CA ASN A 539 25.26 9.41 -4.35
C ASN A 539 24.33 8.92 -3.23
N ALA A 540 24.77 9.00 -1.98
CA ALA A 540 23.99 8.48 -0.85
C ALA A 540 22.64 9.16 -0.64
N LYS A 541 22.40 10.36 -1.21
CA LYS A 541 21.10 11.04 -1.16
C LYS A 541 19.92 10.15 -1.61
N HIS A 542 20.19 9.18 -2.49
CA HIS A 542 19.16 8.29 -3.03
C HIS A 542 18.66 7.29 -1.99
N GLY A 543 19.46 6.93 -0.98
CA GLY A 543 19.02 6.04 0.10
C GLY A 543 18.14 6.69 1.16
N ASP A 544 18.05 8.03 1.19
CA ASP A 544 17.17 8.78 2.11
C ASP A 544 15.76 8.90 1.50
N GLY A 545 15.07 7.77 1.52
CA GLY A 545 13.74 7.60 0.95
C GLY A 545 12.71 8.54 1.58
N ASN A 546 12.78 8.80 2.88
CA ASN A 546 11.83 9.71 3.54
C ASN A 546 12.29 11.17 3.59
N GLY A 547 13.55 11.45 3.24
CA GLY A 547 14.11 12.78 3.14
C GLY A 547 14.47 13.44 4.48
N ASN A 548 14.54 12.67 5.57
CA ASN A 548 14.70 13.16 6.94
C ASN A 548 16.17 13.39 7.34
N SER A 549 17.12 13.32 6.40
CA SER A 549 18.57 13.47 6.58
C SER A 549 19.31 12.25 7.12
N VAL A 550 18.67 11.10 7.32
CA VAL A 550 19.32 9.89 7.82
C VAL A 550 18.81 8.65 7.10
N ILE A 551 19.72 7.79 6.66
CA ILE A 551 19.37 6.53 6.00
C ILE A 551 19.23 5.45 7.07
N ASN A 552 18.01 4.98 7.30
CA ASN A 552 17.69 3.96 8.30
C ASN A 552 16.56 3.04 7.80
N GLU A 553 16.03 2.19 8.69
CA GLU A 553 15.01 1.19 8.33
C GLU A 553 13.67 1.83 7.91
N GLU A 554 13.37 3.06 8.35
CA GLU A 554 12.16 3.80 7.96
C GLU A 554 12.17 4.19 6.47
N ASP A 555 13.34 4.19 5.83
CA ASP A 555 13.44 4.43 4.38
C ASP A 555 12.97 3.22 3.59
N LEU A 556 13.23 2.00 4.06
CA LEU A 556 12.85 0.77 3.33
C LEU A 556 11.35 0.68 3.07
N ASP A 557 10.53 1.27 3.95
CA ASP A 557 9.08 1.36 3.75
C ASP A 557 8.73 2.06 2.43
N ARG A 558 9.57 2.98 1.93
CA ARG A 558 9.36 3.66 0.65
C ARG A 558 9.53 2.72 -0.54
N ASN A 559 10.56 1.87 -0.49
CA ASN A 559 10.76 0.84 -1.52
C ASN A 559 9.60 -0.17 -1.52
N ILE A 560 9.11 -0.55 -0.33
CA ILE A 560 7.98 -1.46 -0.19
C ILE A 560 6.68 -0.82 -0.70
N GLN A 561 6.39 0.41 -0.31
CA GLN A 561 5.19 1.14 -0.74
C GLN A 561 5.17 1.42 -2.25
N HIS A 562 6.34 1.62 -2.87
CA HIS A 562 6.47 1.91 -4.28
C HIS A 562 6.94 0.72 -5.13
N TYR A 563 6.88 -0.49 -4.58
CA TYR A 563 7.44 -1.67 -5.24
C TYR A 563 6.81 -1.87 -6.64
N LEU A 564 7.68 -1.95 -7.66
CA LEU A 564 7.39 -2.02 -9.10
C LEU A 564 6.78 -0.79 -9.74
N LEU A 565 6.71 0.33 -9.03
CA LEU A 565 6.54 1.59 -9.70
C LEU A 565 7.80 1.92 -10.50
N ILE A 566 7.58 2.40 -11.72
CA ILE A 566 8.64 2.82 -12.63
C ILE A 566 8.55 4.33 -12.81
N ASN A 567 9.70 4.96 -12.99
CA ASN A 567 9.77 6.36 -13.36
C ASN A 567 9.98 6.53 -14.88
N PRO A 568 9.87 7.75 -15.44
CA PRO A 568 9.98 7.98 -16.89
C PRO A 568 11.34 7.63 -17.51
N TYR A 569 12.37 7.43 -16.69
CA TYR A 569 13.74 7.15 -17.12
C TYR A 569 14.08 5.65 -17.03
N TYR A 570 13.15 4.81 -16.55
CA TYR A 570 13.36 3.38 -16.45
C TYR A 570 13.53 2.73 -17.82
N GLU A 571 14.68 2.09 -18.03
CA GLU A 571 14.92 1.21 -19.16
C GLU A 571 15.01 -0.24 -18.70
N PRO A 572 14.06 -1.11 -19.09
CA PRO A 572 14.10 -2.51 -18.69
C PRO A 572 15.38 -3.22 -19.14
N GLN A 573 16.13 -3.76 -18.17
CA GLN A 573 17.32 -4.57 -18.44
C GLN A 573 17.10 -6.04 -18.05
N ALA A 574 17.60 -6.94 -18.90
CA ALA A 574 17.58 -8.38 -18.67
C ALA A 574 18.96 -8.99 -18.99
N LEU A 575 19.80 -9.04 -17.96
CA LEU A 575 21.13 -9.65 -18.00
C LEU A 575 21.09 -11.06 -17.41
N PHE A 576 21.86 -11.97 -18.00
CA PHE A 576 21.98 -13.37 -17.56
C PHE A 576 23.47 -13.70 -17.41
N PRO A 577 24.14 -13.21 -16.36
CA PRO A 577 25.56 -13.48 -16.16
C PRO A 577 25.78 -14.98 -15.95
N GLU A 578 26.64 -15.59 -16.78
CA GLU A 578 26.97 -17.01 -16.72
C GLU A 578 28.24 -17.24 -15.89
N GLY A 579 28.20 -18.19 -14.95
CA GLY A 579 29.32 -18.47 -14.07
C GLY A 579 29.10 -19.67 -13.14
N PRO A 580 30.16 -20.20 -12.52
CA PRO A 580 30.08 -21.31 -11.57
C PRO A 580 29.66 -20.89 -10.15
N GLU A 581 29.57 -19.59 -9.87
CA GLU A 581 29.41 -19.04 -8.52
C GLU A 581 28.07 -19.44 -7.89
N ILE A 582 27.00 -19.33 -8.66
CA ILE A 582 25.64 -19.67 -8.24
C ILE A 582 25.13 -20.84 -9.09
N LEU A 583 24.58 -21.84 -8.42
CA LEU A 583 24.05 -23.04 -9.06
C LEU A 583 22.53 -23.14 -8.93
N LEU A 584 21.86 -23.12 -10.08
CA LEU A 584 20.49 -23.57 -10.28
C LEU A 584 20.47 -25.07 -10.46
N THR A 585 19.68 -25.75 -9.62
CA THR A 585 19.52 -27.20 -9.65
C THR A 585 18.06 -27.59 -9.46
N SER A 586 17.65 -28.72 -10.03
CA SER A 586 16.31 -29.28 -9.83
C SER A 586 16.34 -30.81 -9.80
N GLY A 587 15.20 -31.40 -9.42
CA GLY A 587 14.87 -32.77 -9.82
C GLY A 587 14.54 -32.84 -11.33
N PRO A 588 14.46 -34.05 -11.89
CA PRO A 588 14.02 -34.24 -13.27
C PRO A 588 12.56 -33.81 -13.46
N MET A 589 12.18 -33.54 -14.71
CA MET A 589 10.79 -33.30 -15.06
C MET A 589 9.96 -34.57 -14.86
N GLU A 590 8.91 -34.50 -14.05
CA GLU A 590 7.96 -35.59 -13.86
C GLU A 590 7.14 -35.82 -15.14
N PRO A 591 6.57 -37.03 -15.36
CA PRO A 591 5.68 -37.29 -16.49
C PRO A 591 4.44 -36.38 -16.56
N SER A 592 4.09 -35.75 -15.44
CA SER A 592 3.04 -34.73 -15.34
C SER A 592 3.46 -33.35 -15.84
N GLY A 593 4.71 -33.17 -16.28
CA GLY A 593 5.31 -31.89 -16.65
C GLY A 593 5.86 -31.08 -15.48
N ARG A 594 5.61 -31.53 -14.24
CA ARG A 594 6.03 -30.86 -13.01
C ARG A 594 7.54 -30.99 -12.77
N ILE A 595 8.17 -29.91 -12.29
CA ILE A 595 9.58 -29.89 -11.86
C ILE A 595 9.61 -29.66 -10.35
N ARG A 596 10.36 -30.47 -9.60
CA ARG A 596 10.49 -30.35 -8.14
C ARG A 596 11.92 -30.04 -7.71
N ASN A 597 12.08 -29.64 -6.45
CA ASN A 597 13.37 -29.40 -5.82
C ASN A 597 14.21 -28.36 -6.56
N LEU A 598 13.56 -27.34 -7.13
CA LEU A 598 14.26 -26.20 -7.69
C LEU A 598 15.00 -25.50 -6.54
N ARG A 599 16.31 -25.32 -6.67
CA ARG A 599 17.17 -24.75 -5.64
C ARG A 599 18.20 -23.82 -6.27
N VAL A 600 18.39 -22.68 -5.60
CA VAL A 600 19.52 -21.78 -5.81
C VAL A 600 20.51 -22.00 -4.66
N ARG A 601 21.76 -22.29 -5.00
CA ARG A 601 22.84 -22.50 -4.02
C ARG A 601 24.15 -21.92 -4.51
N THR A 602 25.10 -21.69 -3.63
CA THR A 602 26.48 -21.38 -4.04
C THR A 602 27.16 -22.62 -4.62
N GLY A 603 27.86 -22.44 -5.75
CA GLY A 603 28.70 -23.47 -6.39
C GLY A 603 30.16 -23.42 -5.98
N ILE A 604 30.61 -22.27 -5.50
CA ILE A 604 31.90 -22.07 -4.83
C ILE A 604 31.69 -21.14 -3.64
N THR A 605 32.66 -21.06 -2.73
CA THR A 605 32.60 -20.07 -1.65
C THR A 605 32.68 -18.65 -2.20
N LEU A 606 31.74 -17.79 -1.81
CA LEU A 606 31.76 -16.36 -2.09
C LEU A 606 32.24 -15.61 -0.86
N GLU A 607 33.35 -14.89 -1.00
CA GLU A 607 33.92 -14.07 0.05
C GLU A 607 33.44 -12.62 -0.05
N ASN A 608 33.50 -11.90 1.06
CA ASN A 608 33.24 -10.45 1.12
C ASN A 608 31.82 -10.02 0.66
N VAL A 609 30.80 -10.86 0.86
CA VAL A 609 29.43 -10.56 0.43
C VAL A 609 28.72 -9.71 1.49
N LEU A 610 28.27 -8.51 1.13
CA LEU A 610 27.34 -7.74 1.96
C LEU A 610 25.89 -8.10 1.64
N GLY A 611 25.57 -8.28 0.36
CA GLY A 611 24.23 -8.64 -0.09
C GLY A 611 24.23 -9.25 -1.48
N LEU A 612 23.12 -9.91 -1.83
CA LEU A 612 22.92 -10.60 -3.10
C LEU A 612 21.44 -10.53 -3.48
N ALA A 613 21.17 -10.34 -4.78
CA ALA A 613 19.82 -10.26 -5.33
C ALA A 613 19.73 -10.93 -6.71
N TYR A 614 18.59 -11.52 -7.03
CA TYR A 614 18.28 -12.11 -8.34
C TYR A 614 16.79 -12.36 -8.56
N GLU A 615 16.43 -12.53 -9.83
CA GLU A 615 15.13 -13.03 -10.27
C GLU A 615 15.28 -14.39 -10.98
N ILE A 616 14.42 -15.37 -10.68
CA ILE A 616 14.38 -16.66 -11.38
C ILE A 616 13.53 -16.51 -12.65
N ASP A 617 14.17 -16.65 -13.81
CA ASP A 617 13.54 -16.57 -15.13
C ASP A 617 13.13 -17.98 -15.60
N PHE A 618 11.85 -18.13 -15.94
CA PHE A 618 11.27 -19.33 -16.57
C PHE A 618 10.04 -18.94 -17.41
N ASP A 619 9.55 -19.87 -18.24
CA ASP A 619 8.37 -19.60 -19.09
C ASP A 619 7.08 -19.56 -18.25
N THR A 620 6.68 -18.34 -17.89
CA THR A 620 5.45 -18.05 -17.14
C THR A 620 4.18 -18.24 -17.96
N SER A 621 4.23 -18.54 -19.26
CA SER A 621 3.03 -18.94 -20.02
C SER A 621 2.65 -20.40 -19.77
N ILE A 622 3.61 -21.23 -19.36
CA ILE A 622 3.47 -22.68 -19.16
C ILE A 622 3.43 -23.01 -17.67
N TYR A 623 4.34 -22.40 -16.91
CA TYR A 623 4.62 -22.76 -15.53
C TYR A 623 4.17 -21.69 -14.54
N LYS A 624 3.87 -22.14 -13.32
CA LYS A 624 3.75 -21.33 -12.11
C LYS A 624 4.64 -21.91 -11.03
N LEU A 625 5.27 -21.05 -10.23
CA LEU A 625 6.07 -21.46 -9.09
C LEU A 625 5.15 -21.89 -7.94
N GLN A 626 5.39 -23.06 -7.34
CA GLN A 626 4.66 -23.52 -6.15
C GLN A 626 5.56 -23.48 -4.93
N ASN A 627 5.15 -22.73 -3.91
CA ASN A 627 5.84 -22.66 -2.63
C ASN A 627 5.19 -23.57 -1.56
N PHE A 628 6.02 -24.21 -0.71
CA PHE A 628 5.57 -25.01 0.44
C PHE A 628 6.09 -24.45 1.79
N ARG A 629 6.97 -23.44 1.77
CA ARG A 629 7.45 -22.68 2.93
C ARG A 629 8.19 -21.42 2.48
N ALA A 630 8.06 -20.30 3.19
CA ALA A 630 8.78 -19.06 2.90
C ALA A 630 10.30 -19.28 2.74
N PRO A 631 10.99 -18.54 1.85
CA PRO A 631 12.46 -18.49 1.75
C PRO A 631 13.10 -18.29 3.13
N LEU A 632 14.25 -18.94 3.36
CA LEU A 632 15.02 -18.68 4.58
C LEU A 632 16.07 -17.61 4.28
N CYS A 633 15.99 -16.50 5.02
CA CYS A 633 17.14 -15.62 5.18
C CYS A 633 18.34 -16.41 5.73
N PRO A 634 19.58 -16.07 5.32
CA PRO A 634 20.76 -16.56 6.02
C PRO A 634 20.63 -16.27 7.53
N ALA A 635 21.06 -17.23 8.36
CA ALA A 635 20.79 -17.22 9.80
C ALA A 635 21.69 -16.23 10.57
N ASP A 636 21.37 -14.95 10.47
CA ASP A 636 22.04 -13.84 11.13
C ASP A 636 20.99 -12.78 11.51
N SER A 637 21.07 -12.23 12.73
CA SER A 637 20.12 -11.21 13.21
C SER A 637 20.30 -9.86 12.52
N ASN A 638 21.43 -9.64 11.84
CA ASN A 638 21.74 -8.41 11.13
C ASN A 638 21.47 -8.53 9.62
N ILE A 639 20.63 -9.49 9.19
CA ILE A 639 20.26 -9.66 7.79
C ILE A 639 18.79 -9.30 7.59
N ILE A 640 18.55 -8.46 6.59
CA ILE A 640 17.22 -8.21 6.04
C ILE A 640 17.13 -8.93 4.70
N CYS A 641 15.98 -9.54 4.40
CA CYS A 641 15.69 -10.09 3.09
C CYS A 641 14.33 -9.62 2.59
N LEU A 642 14.24 -9.40 1.28
CA LEU A 642 12.98 -9.20 0.58
C LEU A 642 12.67 -10.44 -0.25
N TYR A 643 11.50 -11.02 -0.01
CA TYR A 643 10.95 -12.15 -0.75
C TYR A 643 9.42 -12.09 -0.76
N SER A 644 8.82 -12.81 -1.71
CA SER A 644 7.48 -12.57 -2.29
C SER A 644 6.26 -12.52 -1.36
N ASP A 645 6.35 -12.86 -0.07
CA ASP A 645 5.16 -13.19 0.74
C ASP A 645 4.97 -12.33 2.00
N THR A 646 5.95 -11.52 2.41
CA THR A 646 5.88 -10.81 3.71
C THR A 646 5.65 -9.31 3.63
N TYR A 647 5.81 -8.68 2.45
CA TYR A 647 5.83 -7.22 2.34
C TYR A 647 4.95 -6.61 1.22
N PHE A 648 4.21 -7.40 0.44
CA PHE A 648 3.54 -6.88 -0.77
C PHE A 648 2.01 -7.07 -0.74
N PRO A 649 1.22 -6.12 -1.27
CA PRO A 649 -0.19 -6.36 -1.54
C PRO A 649 -0.33 -7.47 -2.57
N ILE A 650 -1.03 -8.53 -2.17
CA ILE A 650 -1.32 -9.69 -3.02
C ILE A 650 -2.26 -9.22 -4.15
N ASP A 651 -1.75 -8.98 -5.35
CA ASP A 651 -2.61 -9.01 -6.53
C ASP A 651 -2.99 -10.49 -6.77
N PRO A 652 -4.28 -10.87 -6.64
CA PRO A 652 -4.72 -12.25 -6.85
C PRO A 652 -4.51 -12.75 -8.29
N ASN A 653 -4.18 -11.87 -9.23
CA ASN A 653 -3.86 -12.19 -10.62
C ASN A 653 -2.36 -12.26 -10.91
N PHE A 654 -1.50 -11.82 -9.99
CA PHE A 654 -0.06 -11.91 -10.13
C PHE A 654 0.44 -13.18 -9.46
N GLU A 655 0.72 -14.19 -10.28
CA GLU A 655 1.32 -15.42 -9.82
C GLU A 655 2.69 -15.13 -9.18
N ILE A 656 2.87 -15.61 -7.95
CA ILE A 656 4.05 -15.53 -7.08
C ILE A 656 5.36 -15.24 -7.85
N SER A 657 5.93 -14.06 -7.56
CA SER A 657 7.14 -13.52 -8.18
C SER A 657 8.40 -14.28 -7.76
N SER A 658 9.31 -14.46 -8.72
CA SER A 658 10.56 -15.21 -8.66
C SER A 658 11.76 -14.42 -8.11
N ARG A 659 11.52 -13.41 -7.26
CA ARG A 659 12.54 -12.43 -6.82
C ARG A 659 13.03 -12.69 -5.41
N TYR A 660 14.32 -12.52 -5.20
CA TYR A 660 14.97 -12.73 -3.90
C TYR A 660 16.13 -11.74 -3.71
N SER A 661 16.19 -11.09 -2.56
CA SER A 661 17.37 -10.33 -2.14
C SER A 661 17.62 -10.44 -0.63
N PHE A 662 18.88 -10.28 -0.24
CA PHE A 662 19.26 -10.04 1.16
C PHE A 662 20.43 -9.06 1.25
N VAL A 663 20.54 -8.39 2.40
CA VAL A 663 21.68 -7.54 2.74
C VAL A 663 21.98 -7.58 4.25
N LYS A 664 23.25 -7.45 4.62
CA LYS A 664 23.68 -7.25 6.01
C LYS A 664 23.61 -5.77 6.40
N THR A 665 23.01 -5.47 7.55
CA THR A 665 22.76 -4.11 8.05
C THR A 665 23.84 -3.57 8.99
N ASP A 666 24.80 -4.41 9.38
CA ASP A 666 25.91 -4.06 10.28
C ASP A 666 27.20 -3.67 9.52
N HIS A 667 27.12 -3.55 8.19
CA HIS A 667 28.23 -3.31 7.26
C HIS A 667 29.37 -4.33 7.34
N GLN A 668 29.17 -5.47 8.03
CA GLN A 668 30.16 -6.55 8.04
C GLN A 668 29.89 -7.47 6.86
N PRO A 669 30.89 -7.83 6.04
CA PRO A 669 30.68 -8.83 5.02
C PRO A 669 30.52 -10.22 5.64
N MET A 670 29.91 -11.13 4.89
CA MET A 670 29.87 -12.55 5.20
C MET A 670 30.52 -13.39 4.10
N GLU A 671 30.93 -14.60 4.47
CA GLU A 671 31.32 -15.65 3.53
C GLU A 671 30.12 -16.57 3.30
N LEU A 672 29.76 -16.79 2.04
CA LEU A 672 28.77 -17.79 1.66
C LEU A 672 29.52 -19.05 1.26
N GLU A 673 29.62 -20.02 2.17
CA GLU A 673 30.29 -21.30 1.92
C GLU A 673 29.64 -22.05 0.73
N GLU A 674 30.41 -22.85 0.01
CA GLU A 674 29.91 -23.73 -1.06
C GLU A 674 28.73 -24.59 -0.60
N GLY A 675 27.67 -24.64 -1.40
CA GLY A 675 26.46 -25.40 -1.11
C GLY A 675 25.46 -24.70 -0.20
N THR A 676 25.74 -23.48 0.28
CA THR A 676 24.79 -22.62 0.99
C THR A 676 23.56 -22.42 0.12
N ILE A 677 22.38 -22.76 0.66
CA ILE A 677 21.11 -22.59 -0.04
C ILE A 677 20.69 -21.14 0.13
N LEU A 678 20.50 -20.45 -1.00
CA LEU A 678 20.12 -19.04 -1.03
C LEU A 678 18.62 -18.87 -1.20
N ASP A 679 17.90 -19.89 -1.69
CA ASP A 679 16.44 -19.83 -1.77
C ASP A 679 15.78 -21.23 -1.85
N ILE A 680 14.64 -21.31 -1.15
CA ILE A 680 13.63 -22.38 -1.06
C ILE A 680 14.05 -23.75 -0.49
N LEU A 681 13.35 -24.17 0.57
CA LEU A 681 13.49 -25.51 1.15
C LEU A 681 12.51 -26.58 0.61
N PHE A 682 11.41 -26.26 -0.11
CA PHE A 682 10.49 -27.28 -0.70
C PHE A 682 9.66 -26.89 -1.96
N GLY A 683 10.12 -26.01 -2.87
CA GLY A 683 9.36 -25.53 -4.05
C GLY A 683 9.80 -26.10 -5.43
N GLY A 684 9.00 -25.82 -6.46
CA GLY A 684 9.24 -26.24 -7.85
C GLY A 684 8.22 -25.64 -8.84
N LEU A 685 8.33 -25.99 -10.13
CA LEU A 685 7.43 -25.49 -11.18
C LEU A 685 6.28 -26.46 -11.45
N ASN A 686 5.05 -25.96 -11.39
CA ASN A 686 3.84 -26.68 -11.81
C ASN A 686 3.30 -26.09 -13.11
N LEU A 687 2.62 -26.91 -13.91
CA LEU A 687 1.86 -26.39 -15.05
C LEU A 687 0.71 -25.50 -14.57
N LYS A 688 0.42 -24.45 -15.35
CA LYS A 688 -0.81 -23.68 -15.21
C LYS A 688 -2.03 -24.53 -15.53
N GLU A 689 -3.17 -24.16 -14.97
CA GLU A 689 -4.42 -24.85 -15.24
C GLU A 689 -4.76 -24.77 -16.74
N GLY A 690 -5.16 -25.90 -17.33
CA GLY A 690 -5.47 -25.98 -18.76
C GLY A 690 -4.29 -26.19 -19.70
N ILE A 691 -3.04 -26.17 -19.21
CA ILE A 691 -1.86 -26.51 -20.02
C ILE A 691 -1.69 -28.03 -20.10
N ASP A 692 -1.69 -28.56 -21.33
CA ASP A 692 -1.43 -29.97 -21.60
C ASP A 692 0.09 -30.24 -21.60
N VAL A 693 0.51 -31.42 -21.11
CA VAL A 693 1.93 -31.84 -21.08
C VAL A 693 2.56 -31.84 -22.48
N SER A 694 1.77 -32.03 -23.53
CA SER A 694 2.20 -31.93 -24.93
C SER A 694 2.59 -30.52 -25.38
N ALA A 695 2.15 -29.47 -24.66
CA ALA A 695 2.53 -28.09 -24.93
C ALA A 695 3.88 -27.70 -24.29
N ILE A 696 4.46 -28.56 -23.46
CA ILE A 696 5.76 -28.32 -22.82
C ILE A 696 6.87 -28.53 -23.85
N PRO A 697 7.86 -27.62 -23.95
CA PRO A 697 9.01 -27.79 -24.83
C PRO A 697 9.87 -29.00 -24.45
N ASP A 698 10.63 -29.53 -25.41
CA ASP A 698 11.55 -30.67 -25.22
C ASP A 698 12.61 -30.42 -24.14
N THR A 699 12.93 -29.15 -23.87
CA THR A 699 13.82 -28.74 -22.80
C THR A 699 13.31 -27.46 -22.17
N VAL A 700 13.06 -27.49 -20.87
CA VAL A 700 12.75 -26.31 -20.07
C VAL A 700 14.07 -25.65 -19.66
N ILE A 701 14.13 -24.34 -19.84
CA ILE A 701 15.29 -23.52 -19.49
C ILE A 701 14.90 -22.66 -18.30
N ILE A 702 15.72 -22.68 -17.25
CA ILE A 702 15.60 -21.82 -16.07
C ILE A 702 16.92 -21.09 -15.89
N ARG A 703 16.86 -19.78 -15.63
CA ARG A 703 18.03 -18.90 -15.48
C ARG A 703 17.86 -17.96 -14.29
N LEU A 704 18.95 -17.37 -13.83
CA LEU A 704 18.89 -16.19 -12.97
C LEU A 704 19.06 -14.93 -13.82
N LYS A 705 18.09 -14.05 -13.73
CA LYS A 705 18.06 -12.73 -14.36
C LYS A 705 18.60 -11.70 -13.37
N ASN A 706 19.41 -10.78 -13.87
CA ASN A 706 20.03 -9.67 -13.14
C ASN A 706 20.65 -10.13 -11.80
N LEU A 707 21.39 -11.24 -11.81
CA LEU A 707 22.09 -11.73 -10.61
C LEU A 707 23.21 -10.76 -10.23
N ILE A 708 23.15 -10.21 -9.02
CA ILE A 708 24.12 -9.24 -8.49
C ILE A 708 24.48 -9.64 -7.07
N ALA A 709 25.76 -9.52 -6.73
CA ALA A 709 26.23 -9.53 -5.35
C ALA A 709 27.20 -8.37 -5.13
N ILE A 710 27.12 -7.73 -3.98
CA ILE A 710 27.93 -6.56 -3.65
C ILE A 710 28.76 -6.76 -2.40
N ASP A 711 29.86 -6.02 -2.32
CA ASP A 711 30.69 -5.91 -1.13
C ASP A 711 30.24 -4.76 -0.18
N PRO A 712 30.85 -4.61 1.01
CA PRO A 712 30.49 -3.55 1.96
C PRO A 712 30.70 -2.11 1.46
N PHE A 713 31.34 -1.92 0.31
CA PHE A 713 31.58 -0.62 -0.31
C PHE A 713 30.69 -0.40 -1.55
N GLY A 714 29.80 -1.35 -1.87
CA GLY A 714 28.93 -1.30 -3.04
C GLY A 714 29.62 -1.68 -4.36
N ASN A 715 30.76 -2.37 -4.33
CA ASN A 715 31.35 -2.93 -5.55
C ASN A 715 30.61 -4.21 -5.95
N ASP A 716 30.30 -4.35 -7.24
CA ASP A 716 29.82 -5.61 -7.83
C ASP A 716 30.93 -6.68 -7.76
N LEU A 717 30.59 -7.86 -7.24
CA LEU A 717 31.47 -9.02 -7.15
C LEU A 717 31.55 -9.81 -8.47
N HIS A 718 30.80 -9.41 -9.49
CA HIS A 718 30.78 -9.98 -10.85
C HIS A 718 30.54 -11.49 -10.88
N ILE A 719 29.54 -11.95 -10.11
CA ILE A 719 29.16 -13.35 -10.02
C ILE A 719 28.24 -13.78 -11.18
N GLY A 720 28.28 -15.07 -11.54
CA GLY A 720 27.37 -15.65 -12.54
C GLY A 720 26.64 -16.89 -12.04
N SER A 721 25.75 -17.40 -12.89
CA SER A 721 25.04 -18.66 -12.63
C SER A 721 25.07 -19.63 -13.81
N ASN A 722 24.85 -20.92 -13.55
CA ASN A 722 24.63 -21.87 -14.63
C ASN A 722 23.23 -21.72 -15.23
N VAL A 723 23.11 -22.00 -16.53
CA VAL A 723 21.80 -22.19 -17.17
C VAL A 723 21.29 -23.60 -16.85
N LEU A 724 20.17 -23.69 -16.14
CA LEU A 724 19.53 -24.96 -15.82
C LEU A 724 18.68 -25.44 -16.99
N ARG A 725 19.03 -26.58 -17.56
CA ARG A 725 18.34 -27.22 -18.69
C ARG A 725 17.73 -28.53 -18.23
N ILE A 726 16.41 -28.62 -18.30
CA ILE A 726 15.66 -29.79 -17.85
C ILE A 726 15.00 -30.42 -19.08
N PRO A 727 15.58 -31.50 -19.63
CA PRO A 727 14.96 -32.19 -20.74
C PRO A 727 13.66 -32.84 -20.28
N ARG A 728 12.68 -32.89 -21.18
CA ARG A 728 11.52 -33.75 -21.05
C ARG A 728 11.99 -35.19 -21.26
N ASP A 729 11.77 -36.06 -20.28
CA ASP A 729 12.07 -37.48 -20.43
C ASP A 729 11.21 -38.07 -21.56
N GLU A 730 11.78 -38.19 -22.76
CA GLU A 730 11.27 -39.14 -23.74
C GLU A 730 11.69 -40.53 -23.25
N ILE A 731 10.72 -41.39 -22.94
CA ILE A 731 10.98 -42.82 -22.83
C ILE A 731 11.35 -43.32 -24.23
N VAL A 732 12.62 -43.12 -24.61
CA VAL A 732 13.26 -43.88 -25.69
C VAL A 732 13.58 -45.26 -25.12
N GLY A 733 13.02 -46.28 -25.79
CA GLY A 733 12.84 -47.61 -25.23
C GLY A 733 14.11 -48.29 -24.70
N ILE A 734 13.92 -49.08 -23.64
CA ILE A 734 14.71 -50.24 -23.20
C ILE A 734 16.18 -50.21 -23.67
N HIS A 735 17.00 -49.58 -22.83
CA HIS A 735 18.46 -49.73 -22.63
C HIS A 735 19.17 -48.38 -22.64
N ASP A 736 19.06 -47.64 -21.54
CA ASP A 736 20.21 -46.85 -21.08
C ASP A 736 20.89 -47.60 -19.92
N PRO A 737 22.23 -47.71 -19.92
CA PRO A 737 22.96 -48.37 -18.85
C PRO A 737 22.89 -47.50 -17.58
N ALA A 738 22.88 -48.17 -16.43
CA ALA A 738 22.99 -47.54 -15.12
C ALA A 738 24.18 -46.55 -15.05
N PRO A 739 24.15 -45.55 -14.15
CA PRO A 739 25.28 -44.67 -13.92
C PRO A 739 26.56 -45.48 -13.74
N THR A 740 27.56 -45.20 -14.56
CA THR A 740 28.81 -45.98 -14.60
C THR A 740 29.63 -45.74 -13.34
N ALA A 741 30.02 -46.81 -12.65
CA ALA A 741 30.85 -46.78 -11.44
C ALA A 741 32.33 -46.49 -11.75
N THR A 742 32.71 -46.51 -13.03
CA THR A 742 34.08 -46.27 -13.48
C THR A 742 34.27 -44.84 -14.00
N LEU A 743 35.30 -44.15 -13.49
CA LEU A 743 35.74 -42.83 -13.95
C LEU A 743 37.04 -42.95 -14.75
N VAL A 744 37.18 -42.13 -15.80
CA VAL A 744 38.44 -41.99 -16.54
C VAL A 744 38.85 -40.52 -16.56
N TYR A 745 40.03 -40.21 -16.05
CA TYR A 745 40.54 -38.84 -15.94
C TYR A 745 42.06 -38.77 -16.18
N PRO A 746 42.60 -37.64 -16.67
CA PRO A 746 41.87 -36.49 -17.21
C PRO A 746 41.13 -36.84 -18.51
N ASN A 747 40.02 -36.13 -18.78
CA ASN A 747 39.26 -36.26 -20.02
C ASN A 747 38.69 -34.87 -20.38
N PRO A 748 39.30 -34.14 -21.32
CA PRO A 748 40.32 -34.59 -22.28
C PRO A 748 41.70 -34.95 -21.68
N ALA A 749 42.44 -35.84 -22.33
CA ALA A 749 43.76 -36.33 -21.95
C ALA A 749 44.84 -35.89 -22.96
N GLU A 750 46.01 -35.50 -22.47
CA GLU A 750 47.17 -35.20 -23.32
C GLU A 750 48.05 -36.47 -23.48
N ASP A 751 48.69 -36.92 -22.41
CA ASP A 751 49.65 -38.05 -22.48
C ASP A 751 49.21 -39.30 -21.71
N LEU A 752 48.48 -39.13 -20.60
CA LEU A 752 48.14 -40.20 -19.66
C LEU A 752 46.66 -40.14 -19.27
N ILE A 753 46.07 -41.30 -19.02
CA ILE A 753 44.74 -41.45 -18.41
C ILE A 753 44.77 -42.45 -17.26
N GLU A 754 44.01 -42.18 -16.22
CA GLU A 754 43.77 -43.09 -15.11
C GLU A 754 42.33 -43.60 -15.15
N VAL A 755 42.15 -44.89 -14.86
CA VAL A 755 40.84 -45.54 -14.80
C VAL A 755 40.56 -45.89 -13.34
N ILE A 756 39.65 -45.16 -12.71
CA ILE A 756 39.18 -45.45 -11.36
C ILE A 756 37.96 -46.37 -11.47
N THR A 757 38.09 -47.61 -11.01
CA THR A 757 37.00 -48.59 -10.99
C THR A 757 37.05 -49.42 -9.70
N ASP A 758 35.88 -49.79 -9.18
CA ASP A 758 35.77 -50.60 -7.96
C ASP A 758 36.11 -52.09 -8.18
N VAL A 759 36.32 -52.50 -9.43
CA VAL A 759 36.54 -53.91 -9.82
C VAL A 759 37.84 -54.05 -10.61
N GLU A 760 38.75 -54.91 -10.15
CA GLU A 760 39.96 -55.24 -10.89
C GLU A 760 39.61 -55.86 -12.25
N SER A 761 39.90 -55.16 -13.34
CA SER A 761 39.45 -55.53 -14.67
C SER A 761 40.42 -55.13 -15.77
N ALA A 762 40.46 -55.93 -16.85
CA ALA A 762 41.07 -55.56 -18.11
C ALA A 762 40.21 -54.52 -18.84
N ALA A 763 40.81 -53.75 -19.75
CA ALA A 763 40.09 -52.76 -20.55
C ALA A 763 40.50 -52.82 -22.03
N GLN A 764 39.67 -52.26 -22.89
CA GLN A 764 39.91 -52.19 -24.34
C GLN A 764 39.66 -50.77 -24.84
N ILE A 765 40.62 -50.20 -25.57
CA ILE A 765 40.46 -48.88 -26.20
C ILE A 765 40.03 -49.09 -27.65
N PHE A 766 38.94 -48.45 -28.06
CA PHE A 766 38.41 -48.44 -29.42
C PHE A 766 38.44 -47.03 -30.00
N SER A 767 38.60 -46.91 -31.32
CA SER A 767 38.34 -45.66 -32.03
C SER A 767 36.83 -45.39 -32.09
N VAL A 768 36.44 -44.16 -32.39
CA VAL A 768 35.03 -43.80 -32.65
C VAL A 768 34.38 -44.60 -33.79
N GLN A 769 35.16 -45.16 -34.72
CA GLN A 769 34.64 -46.06 -35.76
C GLN A 769 34.51 -47.53 -35.29
N GLY A 770 34.74 -47.81 -34.01
CA GLY A 770 34.62 -49.14 -33.41
C GLY A 770 35.79 -50.08 -33.68
N GLN A 771 36.92 -49.56 -34.18
CA GLN A 771 38.13 -50.38 -34.36
C GLN A 771 38.87 -50.52 -33.04
N LEU A 772 39.28 -51.74 -32.68
CA LEU A 772 40.09 -51.98 -31.49
C LEU A 772 41.49 -51.40 -31.68
N VAL A 773 41.87 -50.47 -30.81
CA VAL A 773 43.14 -49.73 -30.84
C VAL A 773 44.15 -50.38 -29.89
N ARG A 774 43.73 -50.73 -28.66
CA ARG A 774 44.61 -51.34 -27.66
C ARG A 774 43.82 -52.25 -26.71
N ASN A 775 44.43 -53.37 -26.31
CA ASN A 775 43.98 -54.19 -25.17
C ASN A 775 44.87 -53.89 -23.98
N LEU A 776 44.27 -53.72 -22.81
CA LEU A 776 44.92 -53.45 -21.53
C LEU A 776 44.65 -54.62 -20.59
N THR A 777 45.69 -55.17 -20.00
CA THR A 777 45.58 -56.16 -18.93
C THR A 777 45.09 -55.51 -17.64
N ALA A 778 44.54 -56.30 -16.70
CA ALA A 778 44.10 -55.77 -15.41
C ALA A 778 45.22 -55.10 -14.59
N SER A 779 46.49 -55.48 -14.83
CA SER A 779 47.64 -54.81 -14.22
C SER A 779 47.92 -53.45 -14.86
N GLU A 780 47.71 -53.30 -16.18
CA GLU A 780 47.91 -52.02 -16.88
C GLU A 780 46.80 -51.00 -16.59
N VAL A 781 45.60 -51.46 -16.21
CA VAL A 781 44.48 -50.58 -15.83
C VAL A 781 44.67 -49.97 -14.44
N LYS A 782 45.51 -50.59 -13.58
CA LYS A 782 45.81 -50.10 -12.23
C LYS A 782 46.80 -48.94 -12.19
N ASP A 783 47.57 -48.75 -13.25
CA ASP A 783 48.56 -47.67 -13.39
C ASP A 783 48.08 -46.68 -14.46
N PRO A 784 48.59 -45.43 -14.48
CA PRO A 784 48.28 -44.48 -15.55
C PRO A 784 48.62 -45.06 -16.94
N ILE A 785 47.64 -45.05 -17.83
CA ILE A 785 47.74 -45.59 -19.18
C ILE A 785 48.25 -44.50 -20.11
N ASP A 786 49.39 -44.76 -20.75
CA ASP A 786 49.95 -43.90 -21.78
C ASP A 786 49.12 -43.94 -23.08
N VAL A 787 48.59 -42.77 -23.44
CA VAL A 787 47.81 -42.49 -24.65
C VAL A 787 48.51 -41.52 -25.60
N SER A 788 49.73 -41.05 -25.30
CA SER A 788 50.50 -40.10 -26.12
C SER A 788 50.79 -40.62 -27.55
N THR A 789 50.72 -41.93 -27.75
CA THR A 789 50.90 -42.57 -29.06
C THR A 789 49.62 -42.63 -29.91
N LEU A 790 48.47 -42.24 -29.34
CA LEU A 790 47.20 -42.19 -30.05
C LEU A 790 47.06 -40.84 -30.77
N PRO A 791 46.62 -40.83 -32.04
CA PRO A 791 46.28 -39.57 -32.72
C PRO A 791 45.19 -38.79 -31.96
N PRO A 792 45.22 -37.45 -31.95
CA PRO A 792 44.17 -36.63 -31.35
C PRO A 792 42.79 -37.00 -31.89
N GLY A 793 41.83 -37.22 -30.99
CA GLY A 793 40.50 -37.68 -31.35
C GLY A 793 39.73 -38.31 -30.19
N LEU A 794 38.49 -38.72 -30.50
CA LEU A 794 37.62 -39.38 -29.53
C LEU A 794 37.84 -40.90 -29.58
N TYR A 795 37.99 -41.50 -28.39
CA TYR A 795 38.15 -42.93 -28.17
C TYR A 795 37.11 -43.44 -27.18
N ILE A 796 36.89 -44.76 -27.17
CA ILE A 796 35.98 -45.44 -26.24
C ILE A 796 36.79 -46.47 -25.46
N ILE A 797 36.82 -46.36 -24.14
CA ILE A 797 37.41 -47.35 -23.25
C ILE A 797 36.32 -48.24 -22.72
N LYS A 798 36.41 -49.53 -23.03
CA LYS A 798 35.47 -50.55 -22.58
C LYS A 798 36.09 -51.36 -21.44
N ILE A 799 35.45 -51.36 -20.28
CA ILE A 799 35.85 -52.15 -19.11
C ILE A 799 35.32 -53.58 -19.27
N ALA A 800 36.18 -54.58 -19.20
CA ALA A 800 35.82 -55.95 -19.54
C ALA A 800 34.87 -56.60 -18.51
N ALA A 801 35.01 -56.27 -17.22
CA ALA A 801 34.21 -56.87 -16.15
C ALA A 801 32.80 -56.28 -16.05
N THR A 802 32.65 -54.97 -16.27
CA THR A 802 31.36 -54.26 -16.14
C THR A 802 30.67 -54.07 -17.49
N GLY A 803 31.41 -54.15 -18.59
CA GLY A 803 30.91 -53.84 -19.93
C GLY A 803 30.72 -52.36 -20.21
N GLU A 804 31.05 -51.50 -19.24
CA GLU A 804 30.95 -50.03 -19.33
C GLU A 804 31.83 -49.50 -20.45
N ALA A 805 31.32 -48.51 -21.19
CA ALA A 805 32.00 -47.89 -22.32
C ALA A 805 32.10 -46.38 -22.08
N ILE A 806 33.32 -45.90 -21.85
CA ILE A 806 33.59 -44.52 -21.42
C ILE A 806 34.26 -43.78 -22.57
N ARG A 807 33.74 -42.60 -22.89
CA ARG A 807 34.29 -41.72 -23.93
C ARG A 807 35.49 -40.98 -23.39
N VAL A 808 36.61 -41.03 -24.11
CA VAL A 808 37.86 -40.33 -23.76
C VAL A 808 38.34 -39.53 -24.95
N ILE A 809 38.57 -38.23 -24.75
CA ILE A 809 39.13 -37.34 -25.76
C ILE A 809 40.65 -37.29 -25.55
N VAL A 810 41.43 -37.60 -26.59
CA VAL A 810 42.90 -37.41 -26.60
C VAL A 810 43.21 -36.17 -27.44
N GLN A 811 44.03 -35.25 -26.91
CA GLN A 811 44.36 -33.97 -27.54
C GLN A 811 45.69 -33.94 -28.27
#